data_AF-A0A2A2HQP3-F1
#
_entry.id   AF-A0A2A2HQP3-F1
#
_cell.length_a   1.000
_cell.length_b   1.000
_cell.length_c   1.000
_cell.angle_alpha   90.00
_cell.angle_beta   90.00
_cell.angle_gamma   90.00
#
_symmetry.space_group_name_H-M   'P 1'
#
loop_
_entity.id
_entity.type
_entity.pdbx_description
1 polymer ?
#
loop_
_entity_poly.entity_id
_entity_poly.type
_entity_poly.pdbx_seq_one_letter_code
_entity_poly.pdbx_strand_id
1 'polypeptide(L)'
;MLDELISIYNRTNYDFRNYAFPGDKFSHLFNEWVDYYRMKFAIAKMIRPTSILDIEVGYGYSAITFLKASENATYLGIDNGLNALEGSKGADNWAKEITKNYKAEFLLADSRSMTTLPGDFYDLIHINGQKDGDNTFHDLELALEKGKWILVDGYFWSDENLLSATYFLNKYKDFIEFSITIPSYAGELLIKTKSSAKHIFVEGLNKENSNLEDIIDSYKRYKGREFEDSRLISISCLANPNKDMNILDVGCGRGELSYILSRSGAHVTGIDDSSSAIQKAKATRLADKSTKRPEFIQDNFLNHKFNKKYDIIIATDLIERTPEDKLELIILKIAELLKENGLFITYIHPNKLYYQYTYEEKRKIAKSIGLYIPENPRTFYEDLRHVNEQTPQSLFLNLNKYFSHILTWVNDSQDLAGSLTNSFSSEEYNNARTILAVSSFEDLDRDRIVQLLSPKKLDREGVNVEALSEKDSINTFSNKKFKLNITLKNNGKERLVSLPPYPVHISYHWLKTDSTCEIFDGLRTEILPALNSKEQRDLQVDVVAPQEYGEYQLQIDLVQEGCFWLQEITNKPLLNISAKVEQNPDECRSEESKVDNTFEIKDDEINVEEIMEKIRENIRERKENKDPKSAEEIEQVFSEVSPRARSPQEPGITNLDYDIRNDNYSISSHRPLLGTFLIKGRKLVHGEVRRYVDPVLQKQSQLNYNLAGVLSDAKETANSCSHKVEKLTSEIEELEDENRLLKSKIEQLSSETEKLKVESEQLKSEVVNSVKKEVESIISAVNLDLESKAWLNKVLESRIQKGLENQGTDSSGKANTQINSSGKANAQINTSGKTSALNNSFGKANAQNNLTGKANAHINTSGNANTQTNTSGSANTQINASCNADPQINYYVFEERFRGSRENILQHQMNFIGYFENCTNVLDIGCGRGEFLELAKQKGINARGIDVDEDMINFCKSKGLNAELKDAIKTLEEIKDKSLDGIFISQVVEHLSPSYLINMLSLCNKKLKYGFYIIIETVNPLSLFSLANFYIDLSHVKPVHPETLKFLVNTAGFRDIETKFLSPVPPEMRLKKLPDIEDAEENKSVIDISNQNIDMINDALYGAQDYAVIGKK
;
A
#
# COMPACT_ATOMS: atom_id res chain seq x y z
N MET A 1 24.54 -15.57 32.18
CA MET A 1 23.27 -15.74 32.94
C MET A 1 22.58 -17.01 32.46
N LEU A 2 22.16 -17.10 31.19
CA LEU A 2 21.69 -18.34 30.59
C LEU A 2 22.67 -19.51 30.80
N ASP A 3 23.98 -19.26 30.70
CA ASP A 3 25.03 -20.25 30.95
C ASP A 3 25.07 -20.74 32.40
N GLU A 4 24.74 -19.87 33.36
CA GLU A 4 24.62 -20.23 34.78
C GLU A 4 23.35 -21.05 35.01
N LEU A 5 22.22 -20.63 34.43
CA LEU A 5 20.95 -21.37 34.47
C LEU A 5 21.10 -22.79 33.90
N ILE A 6 21.66 -22.91 32.69
CA ILE A 6 21.95 -24.19 32.01
C ILE A 6 22.95 -25.01 32.83
N SER A 7 24.00 -24.38 33.37
CA SER A 7 24.97 -25.07 34.23
C SER A 7 24.37 -25.55 35.56
N ILE A 8 23.37 -24.87 36.12
CA ILE A 8 22.66 -25.32 37.33
C ILE A 8 21.71 -26.45 36.96
N TYR A 9 20.91 -26.28 35.91
CA TYR A 9 19.93 -27.25 35.41
C TYR A 9 20.58 -28.61 35.09
N ASN A 10 21.72 -28.60 34.39
CA ASN A 10 22.47 -29.81 34.04
C ASN A 10 23.22 -30.47 35.23
N ARG A 11 23.26 -29.83 36.40
CA ARG A 11 23.94 -30.33 37.61
C ARG A 11 22.99 -30.71 38.73
N THR A 12 21.75 -30.23 38.72
CA THR A 12 20.76 -30.55 39.75
C THR A 12 20.05 -31.87 39.45
N ASN A 13 19.86 -32.68 40.48
CA ASN A 13 19.02 -33.88 40.46
C ASN A 13 17.66 -33.63 41.16
N TYR A 14 17.22 -32.37 41.24
CA TYR A 14 15.95 -32.01 41.87
C TYR A 14 14.76 -32.68 41.16
N ASP A 15 13.89 -33.29 41.96
CA ASP A 15 12.70 -34.00 41.53
C ASP A 15 11.57 -33.72 42.52
N PHE A 16 10.53 -33.02 42.06
CA PHE A 16 9.40 -32.61 42.89
C PHE A 16 8.53 -33.79 43.35
N ARG A 17 8.60 -34.96 42.69
CA ARG A 17 7.75 -36.13 42.98
C ARG A 17 7.94 -36.66 44.40
N ASN A 18 9.08 -36.37 45.02
CA ASN A 18 9.38 -36.64 46.43
C ASN A 18 8.46 -35.89 47.42
N TYR A 19 7.72 -34.88 46.95
CA TYR A 19 6.80 -34.03 47.72
C TYR A 19 5.38 -34.02 47.15
N ALA A 20 5.10 -34.86 46.15
CA ALA A 20 3.82 -34.88 45.47
C ALA A 20 2.68 -35.40 46.35
N PHE A 21 1.46 -34.89 46.15
CA PHE A 21 0.29 -35.34 46.89
C PHE A 21 -0.14 -36.75 46.44
N PRO A 22 -0.23 -37.76 47.33
CA PRO A 22 -0.53 -39.14 46.93
C PRO A 22 -1.91 -39.35 46.28
N GLY A 23 -2.83 -38.39 46.41
CA GLY A 23 -4.15 -38.41 45.80
C GLY A 23 -4.31 -37.52 44.55
N ASP A 24 -3.20 -37.01 43.97
CA ASP A 24 -3.27 -36.09 42.84
C ASP A 24 -3.76 -36.79 41.56
N LYS A 25 -4.80 -36.22 40.93
CA LYS A 25 -5.37 -36.70 39.67
C LYS A 25 -4.41 -36.58 38.50
N PHE A 26 -3.50 -35.60 38.53
CA PHE A 26 -2.51 -35.35 37.49
C PHE A 26 -1.20 -36.12 37.69
N SER A 27 -1.16 -37.07 38.65
CA SER A 27 -0.01 -37.93 38.93
C SER A 27 0.51 -38.73 37.72
N HIS A 28 -0.30 -38.91 36.69
CA HIS A 28 0.10 -39.51 35.41
C HIS A 28 1.02 -38.61 34.58
N LEU A 29 0.93 -37.28 34.69
CA LEU A 29 1.78 -36.29 33.99
C LEU A 29 3.09 -36.00 34.73
N PHE A 30 3.24 -36.45 35.97
CA PHE A 30 4.38 -36.09 36.83
C PHE A 30 5.76 -36.39 36.23
N ASN A 31 5.88 -37.36 35.33
CA ASN A 31 7.14 -37.66 34.64
C ASN A 31 7.55 -36.54 33.67
N GLU A 32 6.60 -35.93 32.99
CA GLU A 32 6.81 -34.81 32.07
C GLU A 32 7.10 -33.51 32.85
N TRP A 33 6.51 -33.38 34.04
CA TRP A 33 6.71 -32.23 34.93
C TRP A 33 8.04 -32.24 35.70
N VAL A 34 8.82 -33.34 35.71
CA VAL A 34 10.12 -33.36 36.42
C VAL A 34 11.05 -32.26 35.89
N ASP A 35 11.17 -32.17 34.57
CA ASP A 35 12.08 -31.25 33.90
C ASP A 35 11.63 -29.78 34.03
N TYR A 36 10.32 -29.56 34.12
CA TYR A 36 9.66 -28.28 34.42
C TYR A 36 9.99 -27.80 35.84
N TYR A 37 9.73 -28.61 36.88
CA TYR A 37 10.11 -28.22 38.25
C TYR A 37 11.64 -28.19 38.46
N ARG A 38 12.43 -28.96 37.69
CA ARG A 38 13.89 -28.84 37.64
C ARG A 38 14.34 -27.49 37.08
N MET A 39 13.63 -26.94 36.08
CA MET A 39 13.89 -25.59 35.56
C MET A 39 13.57 -24.53 36.62
N LYS A 40 12.40 -24.59 37.27
CA LYS A 40 12.04 -23.69 38.38
C LYS A 40 13.07 -23.69 39.52
N PHE A 41 13.57 -24.87 39.91
CA PHE A 41 14.65 -24.99 40.89
C PHE A 41 15.94 -24.28 40.42
N ALA A 42 16.31 -24.44 39.15
CA ALA A 42 17.50 -23.82 38.57
C ALA A 42 17.37 -22.29 38.50
N ILE A 43 16.21 -21.77 38.09
CA ILE A 43 15.89 -20.33 38.09
C ILE A 43 16.04 -19.75 39.50
N ALA A 44 15.44 -20.38 40.51
CA ALA A 44 15.54 -19.89 41.89
C ALA A 44 16.96 -20.04 42.48
N LYS A 45 17.75 -21.07 42.12
CA LYS A 45 19.17 -21.18 42.49
C LYS A 45 20.07 -20.13 41.80
N MET A 46 19.69 -19.65 40.62
CA MET A 46 20.36 -18.55 39.93
C MET A 46 20.02 -17.19 40.58
N ILE A 47 18.73 -16.91 40.78
CA ILE A 47 18.23 -15.64 41.35
C ILE A 47 18.58 -15.49 42.83
N ARG A 48 18.54 -16.60 43.58
CA ARG A 48 18.76 -16.70 45.03
C ARG A 48 17.86 -15.73 45.84
N PRO A 49 16.53 -15.76 45.63
CA PRO A 49 15.61 -14.83 46.28
C PRO A 49 15.63 -15.01 47.80
N THR A 50 15.54 -13.90 48.54
CA THR A 50 15.37 -13.87 50.00
C THR A 50 13.91 -13.73 50.42
N SER A 51 13.07 -13.18 49.55
CA SER A 51 11.62 -13.13 49.68
C SER A 51 10.94 -13.60 48.39
N ILE A 52 9.92 -14.45 48.54
CA ILE A 52 9.17 -15.07 47.44
C ILE A 52 7.67 -14.84 47.68
N LEU A 53 6.93 -14.46 46.63
CA LEU A 53 5.47 -14.53 46.59
C LEU A 53 5.05 -15.47 45.45
N ASP A 54 3.99 -16.25 45.64
CA ASP A 54 3.52 -17.26 44.69
C ASP A 54 1.99 -17.19 44.57
N ILE A 55 1.47 -16.99 43.36
CA ILE A 55 0.05 -16.85 43.05
C ILE A 55 -0.49 -18.17 42.48
N GLU A 56 -1.59 -18.67 43.07
CA GLU A 56 -2.23 -19.96 42.77
C GLU A 56 -1.34 -21.17 43.10
N VAL A 57 -1.09 -21.32 44.40
CA VAL A 57 -0.15 -22.30 44.97
C VAL A 57 -0.62 -23.76 44.82
N GLY A 58 -1.93 -24.02 44.89
CA GLY A 58 -2.50 -25.36 44.80
C GLY A 58 -1.90 -26.34 45.82
N TYR A 59 -1.31 -27.45 45.35
CA TYR A 59 -0.63 -28.44 46.19
C TYR A 59 0.76 -27.99 46.71
N GLY A 60 1.27 -26.81 46.34
CA GLY A 60 2.55 -26.29 46.83
C GLY A 60 3.80 -26.86 46.16
N TYR A 61 3.68 -27.46 44.97
CA TYR A 61 4.84 -28.01 44.24
C TYR A 61 5.84 -26.91 43.84
N SER A 62 5.36 -25.74 43.39
CA SER A 62 6.19 -24.54 43.19
C SER A 62 6.82 -24.07 44.51
N ALA A 63 6.01 -23.97 45.58
CA ALA A 63 6.46 -23.58 46.92
C ALA A 63 7.67 -24.39 47.42
N ILE A 64 7.56 -25.72 47.46
CA ILE A 64 8.65 -26.59 47.93
C ILE A 64 9.85 -26.57 46.98
N THR A 65 9.63 -26.36 45.68
CA THR A 65 10.69 -26.22 44.67
C THR A 65 11.53 -24.97 44.93
N PHE A 66 10.89 -23.81 45.13
CA PHE A 66 11.59 -22.56 45.42
C PHE A 66 12.24 -22.56 46.81
N LEU A 67 11.58 -23.15 47.82
CA LEU A 67 12.16 -23.27 49.16
C LEU A 67 13.34 -24.25 49.22
N LYS A 68 13.37 -25.30 48.39
CA LYS A 68 14.56 -26.15 48.21
C LYS A 68 15.68 -25.44 47.44
N ALA A 69 15.35 -24.47 46.59
CA ALA A 69 16.33 -23.59 45.97
C ALA A 69 16.88 -22.55 46.97
N SER A 70 16.05 -21.94 47.80
CA SER A 70 16.40 -20.87 48.74
C SER A 70 15.89 -21.16 50.16
N GLU A 71 16.56 -22.07 50.88
CA GLU A 71 16.10 -22.60 52.18
C GLU A 71 15.92 -21.56 53.30
N ASN A 72 16.54 -20.38 53.18
CA ASN A 72 16.42 -19.27 54.13
C ASN A 72 15.35 -18.22 53.77
N ALA A 73 14.72 -18.33 52.59
CA ALA A 73 13.78 -17.35 52.10
C ALA A 73 12.48 -17.31 52.93
N THR A 74 11.85 -16.14 53.00
CA THR A 74 10.43 -16.03 53.38
C THR A 74 9.56 -16.25 52.15
N TYR A 75 8.53 -17.08 52.27
CA TYR A 75 7.60 -17.41 51.20
C TYR A 75 6.18 -17.04 51.61
N LEU A 76 5.44 -16.34 50.74
CA LEU A 76 4.02 -16.06 50.90
C LEU A 76 3.24 -16.59 49.70
N GLY A 77 2.45 -17.63 49.93
CA GLY A 77 1.52 -18.16 48.95
C GLY A 77 0.17 -17.43 48.98
N ILE A 78 -0.42 -17.16 47.82
CA ILE A 78 -1.79 -16.64 47.67
C ILE A 78 -2.61 -17.67 46.89
N ASP A 79 -3.74 -18.09 47.45
CA ASP A 79 -4.64 -19.06 46.83
C ASP A 79 -6.10 -18.73 47.20
N ASN A 80 -7.04 -18.87 46.27
CA ASN A 80 -8.44 -18.51 46.52
C ASN A 80 -9.21 -19.57 47.32
N GLY A 81 -8.67 -20.79 47.45
CA GLY A 81 -9.19 -21.86 48.31
C GLY A 81 -10.63 -22.33 48.03
N LEU A 82 -11.18 -22.03 46.84
CA LEU A 82 -12.60 -22.26 46.51
C LEU A 82 -12.82 -23.47 45.59
N ASN A 83 -12.53 -24.69 46.06
CA ASN A 83 -13.04 -25.97 45.52
C ASN A 83 -12.87 -26.24 43.98
N ALA A 84 -12.07 -25.46 43.24
CA ALA A 84 -12.22 -25.27 41.79
C ALA A 84 -11.36 -26.17 40.87
N LEU A 85 -10.75 -27.23 41.40
CA LEU A 85 -10.43 -28.43 40.61
C LEU A 85 -11.21 -29.59 41.19
N GLU A 86 -12.14 -30.15 40.41
CA GLU A 86 -13.18 -31.08 40.87
C GLU A 86 -12.62 -32.20 41.76
N GLY A 87 -12.82 -32.12 43.07
CA GLY A 87 -12.45 -33.16 44.05
C GLY A 87 -11.16 -32.95 44.85
N SER A 88 -10.47 -31.81 44.74
CA SER A 88 -9.19 -31.53 45.44
C SER A 88 -9.33 -31.04 46.90
N LYS A 89 -10.04 -31.80 47.76
CA LYS A 89 -10.10 -31.47 49.21
C LYS A 89 -8.72 -31.60 49.88
N GLY A 90 -8.17 -30.48 50.35
CA GLY A 90 -6.99 -30.44 51.22
C GLY A 90 -5.66 -30.06 50.55
N ALA A 91 -5.68 -29.52 49.32
CA ALA A 91 -4.47 -29.07 48.63
C ALA A 91 -3.68 -28.02 49.44
N ASP A 92 -4.38 -27.04 50.02
CA ASP A 92 -3.82 -25.99 50.87
C ASP A 92 -3.14 -26.56 52.14
N ASN A 93 -3.68 -27.65 52.68
CA ASN A 93 -3.15 -28.33 53.86
C ASN A 93 -1.93 -29.18 53.50
N TRP A 94 -1.89 -29.77 52.29
CA TRP A 94 -0.69 -30.43 51.78
C TRP A 94 0.46 -29.44 51.54
N ALA A 95 0.18 -28.29 50.93
CA ALA A 95 1.18 -27.24 50.71
C ALA A 95 1.82 -26.78 52.03
N LYS A 96 1.01 -26.58 53.09
CA LYS A 96 1.48 -26.26 54.46
C LYS A 96 2.32 -27.40 55.06
N GLU A 97 1.89 -28.66 54.93
CA GLU A 97 2.59 -29.83 55.47
C GLU A 97 3.96 -30.06 54.82
N ILE A 98 4.09 -29.94 53.49
CA ILE A 98 5.39 -30.12 52.80
C ILE A 98 6.35 -28.93 53.02
N THR A 99 5.84 -27.73 53.32
CA THR A 99 6.65 -26.53 53.58
C THR A 99 6.91 -26.23 55.06
N LYS A 100 6.32 -26.97 56.02
CA LYS A 100 6.33 -26.66 57.47
C LYS A 100 7.68 -26.45 58.15
N ASN A 101 8.78 -26.90 57.54
CA ASN A 101 10.14 -26.70 58.04
C ASN A 101 10.80 -25.39 57.54
N TYR A 102 10.07 -24.58 56.77
CA TYR A 102 10.50 -23.31 56.18
C TYR A 102 9.63 -22.15 56.65
N LYS A 103 10.04 -20.91 56.32
CA LYS A 103 9.27 -19.68 56.59
C LYS A 103 8.19 -19.46 55.52
N ALA A 104 7.21 -20.36 55.47
CA ALA A 104 6.12 -20.33 54.50
C ALA A 104 4.79 -19.91 55.16
N GLU A 105 4.19 -18.84 54.66
CA GLU A 105 2.85 -18.36 55.01
C GLU A 105 1.91 -18.49 53.80
N PHE A 106 0.60 -18.56 54.06
CA PHE A 106 -0.42 -18.80 53.03
C PHE A 106 -1.65 -17.91 53.29
N LEU A 107 -1.99 -17.06 52.33
CA LEU A 107 -3.13 -16.16 52.34
C LEU A 107 -4.29 -16.73 51.51
N LEU A 108 -5.47 -16.78 52.10
CA LEU A 108 -6.72 -17.15 51.43
C LEU A 108 -7.32 -15.91 50.73
N ALA A 109 -7.04 -15.72 49.44
CA ALA A 109 -7.52 -14.58 48.65
C ALA A 109 -7.53 -14.87 47.14
N ASP A 110 -8.45 -14.26 46.40
CA ASP A 110 -8.55 -14.35 44.93
C ASP A 110 -7.83 -13.15 44.29
N SER A 111 -6.71 -13.39 43.60
CA SER A 111 -5.87 -12.32 43.02
C SER A 111 -6.64 -11.42 42.04
N ARG A 112 -7.65 -11.96 41.36
CA ARG A 112 -8.55 -11.23 40.44
C ARG A 112 -9.39 -10.16 41.13
N SER A 113 -9.48 -10.20 42.46
CA SER A 113 -10.15 -9.20 43.30
C SER A 113 -9.19 -8.23 44.00
N MET A 114 -7.88 -8.42 43.83
CA MET A 114 -6.85 -7.63 44.51
C MET A 114 -6.37 -6.50 43.61
N THR A 115 -6.31 -5.27 44.14
CA THR A 115 -5.72 -4.09 43.48
C THR A 115 -4.25 -3.89 43.82
N THR A 116 -3.72 -4.66 44.77
CA THR A 116 -2.31 -4.68 45.19
C THR A 116 -2.00 -6.02 45.85
N LEU A 117 -0.81 -6.57 45.61
CA LEU A 117 -0.29 -7.69 46.39
C LEU A 117 0.05 -7.27 47.83
N PRO A 118 0.01 -8.20 48.82
CA PRO A 118 0.44 -7.94 50.19
C PRO A 118 1.95 -7.65 50.27
N GLY A 119 2.39 -6.97 51.33
CA GLY A 119 3.80 -6.63 51.54
C GLY A 119 4.32 -5.47 50.69
N ASP A 120 5.62 -5.24 50.76
CA ASP A 120 6.32 -4.12 50.12
C ASP A 120 7.02 -4.51 48.80
N PHE A 121 7.91 -5.51 48.84
CA PHE A 121 8.68 -5.96 47.69
C PHE A 121 9.19 -7.39 47.86
N TYR A 122 9.31 -8.13 46.75
CA TYR A 122 9.78 -9.52 46.71
C TYR A 122 10.95 -9.67 45.73
N ASP A 123 11.95 -10.47 46.11
CA ASP A 123 13.03 -10.85 45.19
C ASP A 123 12.51 -11.71 44.02
N LEU A 124 11.46 -12.51 44.24
CA LEU A 124 10.79 -13.29 43.21
C LEU A 124 9.27 -13.27 43.43
N ILE A 125 8.52 -12.97 42.37
CA ILE A 125 7.08 -13.26 42.30
C ILE A 125 6.87 -14.37 41.27
N HIS A 126 6.04 -15.35 41.61
CA HIS A 126 5.65 -16.44 40.74
C HIS A 126 4.16 -16.35 40.41
N ILE A 127 3.82 -16.56 39.14
CA ILE A 127 2.45 -16.57 38.62
C ILE A 127 2.22 -17.93 37.94
N ASN A 128 1.30 -18.73 38.49
CA ASN A 128 0.94 -20.02 37.92
C ASN A 128 0.08 -19.84 36.66
N GLY A 129 0.36 -20.64 35.63
CA GLY A 129 -0.08 -20.42 34.25
C GLY A 129 -1.43 -21.07 33.89
N GLN A 130 -2.30 -21.28 34.88
CA GLN A 130 -3.62 -21.94 34.66
C GLN A 130 -4.73 -20.94 34.30
N LYS A 131 -4.39 -19.64 34.26
CA LYS A 131 -5.20 -18.53 33.77
C LYS A 131 -4.94 -18.26 32.29
N ASP A 132 -5.92 -17.64 31.63
CA ASP A 132 -5.82 -17.14 30.26
C ASP A 132 -6.13 -15.63 30.18
N GLY A 133 -5.49 -14.97 29.20
CA GLY A 133 -5.84 -13.63 28.73
C GLY A 133 -5.69 -12.52 29.77
N ASP A 134 -6.76 -11.76 30.00
CA ASP A 134 -6.78 -10.60 30.90
C ASP A 134 -6.45 -10.98 32.36
N ASN A 135 -6.71 -12.23 32.79
CA ASN A 135 -6.37 -12.69 34.14
C ASN A 135 -4.85 -12.75 34.36
N THR A 136 -4.14 -13.29 33.36
CA THR A 136 -2.67 -13.38 33.34
C THR A 136 -2.04 -11.98 33.23
N PHE A 137 -2.69 -11.09 32.49
CA PHE A 137 -2.31 -9.68 32.38
C PHE A 137 -2.44 -8.93 33.72
N HIS A 138 -3.55 -9.12 34.44
CA HIS A 138 -3.79 -8.53 35.77
C HIS A 138 -2.79 -9.01 36.82
N ASP A 139 -2.54 -10.33 36.90
CA ASP A 139 -1.52 -10.86 37.83
C ASP A 139 -0.09 -10.35 37.48
N LEU A 140 0.19 -10.11 36.19
CA LEU A 140 1.44 -9.49 35.73
C LEU A 140 1.57 -8.01 36.14
N GLU A 141 0.50 -7.22 36.07
CA GLU A 141 0.48 -5.83 36.57
C GLU A 141 0.66 -5.78 38.09
N LEU A 142 -0.05 -6.65 38.83
CA LEU A 142 0.13 -6.85 40.27
C LEU A 142 1.58 -7.21 40.64
N ALA A 143 2.23 -8.06 39.84
CA ALA A 143 3.61 -8.47 40.06
C ALA A 143 4.63 -7.39 39.67
N LEU A 144 4.34 -6.53 38.69
CA LEU A 144 5.24 -5.46 38.23
C LEU A 144 5.60 -4.47 39.33
N GLU A 145 4.61 -4.08 40.15
CA GLU A 145 4.80 -3.08 41.21
C GLU A 145 5.70 -3.60 42.34
N LYS A 146 5.72 -4.92 42.58
CA LYS A 146 6.28 -5.54 43.79
C LYS A 146 7.33 -6.62 43.58
N GLY A 147 7.57 -7.05 42.34
CA GLY A 147 8.52 -8.10 42.01
C GLY A 147 9.80 -7.56 41.38
N LYS A 148 10.95 -7.93 41.93
CA LYS A 148 12.28 -7.73 41.31
C LYS A 148 12.49 -8.65 40.09
N TRP A 149 12.00 -9.88 40.24
CA TRP A 149 11.89 -10.88 39.20
C TRP A 149 10.45 -11.40 39.21
N ILE A 150 9.91 -11.65 38.03
CA ILE A 150 8.59 -12.25 37.85
C ILE A 150 8.78 -13.49 36.99
N LEU A 151 8.34 -14.65 37.49
CA LEU A 151 8.35 -15.92 36.78
C LEU A 151 6.91 -16.32 36.50
N VAL A 152 6.53 -16.35 35.22
CA VAL A 152 5.19 -16.72 34.77
C VAL A 152 5.28 -18.07 34.06
N ASP A 153 4.50 -19.04 34.54
CA ASP A 153 4.32 -20.31 33.84
C ASP A 153 3.37 -20.14 32.64
N GLY A 154 3.46 -21.02 31.65
CA GLY A 154 2.42 -21.12 30.62
C GLY A 154 2.41 -19.96 29.61
N TYR A 155 3.57 -19.37 29.32
CA TYR A 155 3.70 -18.35 28.28
C TYR A 155 3.33 -18.86 26.87
N PHE A 156 3.40 -20.18 26.66
CA PHE A 156 2.90 -20.89 25.47
C PHE A 156 1.71 -21.82 25.79
N TRP A 157 1.00 -21.60 26.90
CA TRP A 157 -0.16 -22.42 27.30
C TRP A 157 -1.35 -22.26 26.34
N SER A 158 -1.57 -21.04 25.87
CA SER A 158 -2.60 -20.67 24.90
C SER A 158 -2.12 -19.49 24.06
N ASP A 159 -2.73 -19.29 22.89
CA ASP A 159 -2.53 -18.07 22.10
C ASP A 159 -2.99 -16.82 22.87
N GLU A 160 -3.98 -16.95 23.77
CA GLU A 160 -4.47 -15.85 24.60
C GLU A 160 -3.43 -15.39 25.63
N ASN A 161 -2.71 -16.33 26.28
CA ASN A 161 -1.59 -16.03 27.17
C ASN A 161 -0.35 -15.51 26.44
N LEU A 162 0.01 -16.12 25.31
CA LEU A 162 1.15 -15.67 24.51
C LEU A 162 0.97 -14.21 24.09
N LEU A 163 -0.23 -13.85 23.61
CA LEU A 163 -0.56 -12.49 23.21
C LEU A 163 -0.70 -11.54 24.40
N SER A 164 -1.34 -11.95 25.51
CA SER A 164 -1.52 -11.06 26.68
C SER A 164 -0.21 -10.73 27.39
N ALA A 165 0.64 -11.73 27.64
CA ALA A 165 1.97 -11.52 28.20
C ALA A 165 2.88 -10.74 27.25
N THR A 166 2.79 -10.95 25.93
CA THR A 166 3.56 -10.15 24.94
C THR A 166 3.09 -8.70 24.91
N TYR A 167 1.78 -8.44 24.98
CA TYR A 167 1.26 -7.07 25.06
C TYR A 167 1.69 -6.39 26.37
N PHE A 168 1.67 -7.09 27.50
CA PHE A 168 2.22 -6.60 28.78
C PHE A 168 3.69 -6.19 28.66
N LEU A 169 4.55 -7.06 28.11
CA LEU A 169 5.97 -6.76 27.91
C LEU A 169 6.20 -5.49 27.08
N ASN A 170 5.34 -5.22 26.08
CA ASN A 170 5.42 -4.01 25.27
C ASN A 170 4.87 -2.77 26.00
N LYS A 171 3.72 -2.86 26.70
CA LYS A 171 3.11 -1.75 27.46
C LYS A 171 4.03 -1.27 28.59
N TYR A 172 4.75 -2.19 29.23
CA TYR A 172 5.59 -1.93 30.41
C TYR A 172 7.11 -2.00 30.14
N LYS A 173 7.55 -2.02 28.87
CA LYS A 173 8.96 -2.10 28.44
C LYS A 173 9.89 -1.11 29.14
N ASP A 174 9.43 0.10 29.42
CA ASP A 174 10.22 1.16 30.04
C ASP A 174 10.56 0.85 31.52
N PHE A 175 9.83 -0.08 32.14
CA PHE A 175 9.98 -0.55 33.53
C PHE A 175 10.62 -1.95 33.63
N ILE A 176 10.75 -2.66 32.52
CA ILE A 176 11.40 -3.97 32.42
C ILE A 176 12.89 -3.77 32.06
N GLU A 177 13.81 -4.47 32.73
CA GLU A 177 15.24 -4.47 32.39
C GLU A 177 15.50 -5.40 31.20
N PHE A 178 14.94 -6.62 31.27
CA PHE A 178 14.80 -7.56 30.17
C PHE A 178 13.73 -8.61 30.50
N SER A 179 13.30 -9.36 29.49
CA SER A 179 12.57 -10.62 29.66
C SER A 179 13.24 -11.74 28.85
N ILE A 180 13.07 -12.98 29.30
CA ILE A 180 13.56 -14.20 28.67
C ILE A 180 12.44 -15.23 28.68
N THR A 181 12.07 -15.75 27.52
CA THR A 181 11.24 -16.94 27.40
C THR A 181 12.12 -18.20 27.43
N ILE A 182 11.77 -19.16 28.26
CA ILE A 182 12.48 -20.44 28.43
C ILE A 182 11.59 -21.54 27.83
N PRO A 183 12.05 -22.28 26.81
CA PRO A 183 11.26 -23.35 26.20
C PRO A 183 11.22 -24.58 27.13
N SER A 184 10.05 -24.82 27.72
CA SER A 184 9.77 -25.92 28.66
C SER A 184 8.45 -26.61 28.32
N TYR A 185 7.86 -27.34 29.28
CA TYR A 185 6.55 -27.99 29.16
C TYR A 185 5.43 -27.09 28.62
N ALA A 186 5.37 -25.83 29.08
CA ALA A 186 4.43 -24.82 28.58
C ALA A 186 5.06 -23.43 28.37
N GLY A 187 6.40 -23.36 28.46
CA GLY A 187 7.19 -22.13 28.40
C GLY A 187 7.11 -21.29 29.68
N GLU A 188 8.26 -21.02 30.33
CA GLU A 188 8.32 -19.98 31.36
C GLU A 188 8.69 -18.63 30.75
N LEU A 189 8.02 -17.56 31.18
CA LEU A 189 8.48 -16.19 30.96
C LEU A 189 9.15 -15.67 32.24
N LEU A 190 10.46 -15.41 32.18
CA LEU A 190 11.22 -14.78 33.26
C LEU A 190 11.45 -13.31 32.94
N ILE A 191 10.86 -12.41 33.73
CA ILE A 191 10.98 -10.95 33.62
C ILE A 191 11.88 -10.45 34.74
N LYS A 192 12.79 -9.52 34.44
CA LYS A 192 13.52 -8.74 35.45
C LYS A 192 13.05 -7.29 35.40
N THR A 193 12.65 -6.72 36.53
CA THR A 193 12.17 -5.33 36.60
C THR A 193 13.31 -4.35 36.90
N LYS A 194 13.15 -3.11 36.47
CA LYS A 194 13.98 -1.97 36.89
C LYS A 194 13.52 -1.49 38.26
N SER A 195 14.41 -0.84 39.02
CA SER A 195 14.04 -0.21 40.30
C SER A 195 12.96 0.88 40.17
N SER A 196 12.75 1.43 38.97
CA SER A 196 11.68 2.37 38.64
C SER A 196 10.29 1.74 38.46
N ALA A 197 10.17 0.40 38.48
CA ALA A 197 8.88 -0.30 38.50
C ALA A 197 8.23 -0.30 39.89
N LYS A 198 9.02 -0.13 40.96
CA LYS A 198 8.51 -0.18 42.33
C LYS A 198 7.53 0.98 42.56
N HIS A 199 6.35 0.67 43.10
CA HIS A 199 5.25 1.61 43.35
C HIS A 199 4.78 2.39 42.12
N ILE A 200 5.02 1.88 40.91
CA ILE A 200 4.70 2.54 39.62
C ILE A 200 3.28 3.14 39.57
N PHE A 201 2.26 2.41 40.01
CA PHE A 201 0.86 2.85 39.98
C PHE A 201 0.51 3.86 41.09
N VAL A 202 1.27 3.89 42.19
CA VAL A 202 1.03 4.79 43.35
C VAL A 202 1.85 6.09 43.20
N GLU A 203 3.11 6.00 42.78
CA GLU A 203 3.95 7.16 42.51
C GLU A 203 3.63 7.82 41.16
N GLY A 204 3.14 7.06 40.17
CA GLY A 204 2.76 7.58 38.85
C GLY A 204 1.67 8.66 38.90
N LEU A 205 0.74 8.54 39.85
CA LEU A 205 -0.31 9.53 40.13
C LEU A 205 0.20 10.78 40.87
N ASN A 206 1.40 10.74 41.44
CA ASN A 206 1.94 11.79 42.31
C ASN A 206 3.17 12.52 41.74
N LYS A 207 3.75 12.03 40.63
CA LYS A 207 4.95 12.62 40.02
C LYS A 207 4.62 13.43 38.76
N GLU A 208 4.92 14.72 38.80
CA GLU A 208 5.17 15.56 37.61
C GLU A 208 6.37 15.00 36.82
N ASN A 209 6.14 13.95 36.03
CA ASN A 209 7.17 13.29 35.24
C ASN A 209 7.57 14.14 34.01
N SER A 210 8.34 15.19 34.26
CA SER A 210 8.97 16.09 33.28
C SER A 210 9.73 15.37 32.14
N ASN A 211 10.44 14.29 32.46
CA ASN A 211 11.18 13.47 31.49
C ASN A 211 10.30 12.74 30.46
N LEU A 212 8.98 12.67 30.69
CA LEU A 212 8.04 11.88 29.89
C LEU A 212 7.74 12.57 28.53
N GLU A 213 7.88 13.90 28.47
CA GLU A 213 7.77 14.70 27.24
C GLU A 213 8.83 14.35 26.17
N ASP A 214 9.95 13.74 26.58
CA ASP A 214 11.04 13.29 25.69
C ASP A 214 10.78 11.89 25.11
N ILE A 215 9.68 11.22 25.49
CA ILE A 215 9.33 9.89 24.97
C ILE A 215 8.74 9.99 23.55
N ILE A 216 8.09 11.11 23.19
CA ILE A 216 7.47 11.30 21.86
C ILE A 216 8.54 11.42 20.77
N ASP A 217 8.51 10.48 19.83
CA ASP A 217 9.59 10.24 18.87
C ASP A 217 9.76 11.37 17.83
N SER A 218 8.69 12.08 17.47
CA SER A 218 8.75 13.24 16.56
C SER A 218 9.60 14.39 17.12
N TYR A 219 9.55 14.65 18.43
CA TYR A 219 10.41 15.68 19.05
C TYR A 219 11.88 15.23 19.10
N LYS A 220 12.16 13.93 19.26
CA LYS A 220 13.52 13.37 19.15
C LYS A 220 14.10 13.54 17.74
N ARG A 221 13.31 13.22 16.69
CA ARG A 221 13.71 13.38 15.28
C ARG A 221 13.93 14.84 14.92
N TYR A 222 12.89 15.65 15.08
CA TYR A 222 12.83 16.99 14.47
C TYR A 222 13.18 18.12 15.43
N LYS A 223 13.10 17.92 16.75
CA LYS A 223 13.25 18.97 17.79
C LYS A 223 12.25 20.13 17.60
N GLY A 224 11.00 19.80 17.22
CA GLY A 224 9.93 20.77 16.99
C GLY A 224 10.11 21.67 15.75
N ARG A 225 10.88 21.22 14.74
CA ARG A 225 11.14 22.00 13.51
C ARG A 225 10.17 21.69 12.35
N GLU A 226 9.52 20.53 12.38
CA GLU A 226 8.54 20.05 11.39
C GLU A 226 7.22 19.72 12.14
N PHE A 227 6.08 19.87 11.46
CA PHE A 227 4.75 19.98 12.09
C PHE A 227 3.74 19.01 11.47
N GLU A 228 4.06 17.72 11.55
CA GLU A 228 3.27 16.62 10.97
C GLU A 228 1.96 16.32 11.75
N ASP A 229 1.72 16.94 12.91
CA ASP A 229 0.58 16.64 13.78
C ASP A 229 -0.72 17.28 13.25
N SER A 230 -1.48 16.51 12.47
CA SER A 230 -2.74 16.95 11.83
C SER A 230 -3.79 17.51 12.79
N ARG A 231 -3.71 17.17 14.09
CA ARG A 231 -4.55 17.73 15.17
C ARG A 231 -4.20 19.20 15.38
N LEU A 232 -2.90 19.49 15.54
CA LEU A 232 -2.41 20.85 15.73
C LEU A 232 -2.52 21.67 14.42
N ILE A 233 -2.39 21.03 13.25
CA ILE A 233 -2.69 21.67 11.96
C ILE A 233 -4.15 22.14 11.92
N SER A 234 -5.13 21.27 12.19
CA SER A 234 -6.55 21.62 12.12
C SER A 234 -6.93 22.74 13.08
N ILE A 235 -6.39 22.72 14.31
CA ILE A 235 -6.54 23.78 15.32
C ILE A 235 -5.91 25.10 14.85
N SER A 236 -4.73 25.08 14.22
CA SER A 236 -4.10 26.28 13.66
C SER A 236 -4.91 26.88 12.50
N CYS A 237 -5.62 26.02 11.74
CA CYS A 237 -6.51 26.42 10.65
C CYS A 237 -7.84 26.98 11.16
N LEU A 238 -8.42 26.42 12.24
CA LEU A 238 -9.60 26.94 12.93
C LEU A 238 -9.33 28.30 13.60
N ALA A 239 -8.20 28.43 14.29
CA ALA A 239 -7.80 29.68 14.90
C ALA A 239 -7.55 30.79 13.87
N ASN A 240 -7.22 30.42 12.62
CA ASN A 240 -6.98 31.30 11.48
C ASN A 240 -6.25 32.63 11.86
N PRO A 241 -5.11 32.53 12.56
CA PRO A 241 -4.52 33.63 13.31
C PRO A 241 -4.04 34.76 12.39
N ASN A 242 -4.15 35.99 12.87
CA ASN A 242 -3.60 37.18 12.20
C ASN A 242 -2.84 38.09 13.20
N LYS A 243 -2.15 39.09 12.67
CA LYS A 243 -1.21 39.96 13.41
C LYS A 243 -1.81 40.75 14.58
N ASP A 244 -3.11 41.03 14.54
CA ASP A 244 -3.81 41.93 15.46
C ASP A 244 -4.51 41.16 16.61
N MET A 245 -4.62 39.83 16.50
CA MET A 245 -5.21 38.95 17.52
C MET A 245 -4.28 38.70 18.72
N ASN A 246 -4.87 38.58 19.91
CA ASN A 246 -4.26 38.02 21.11
C ASN A 246 -4.79 36.60 21.33
N ILE A 247 -3.89 35.63 21.42
CA ILE A 247 -4.23 34.20 21.53
C ILE A 247 -3.64 33.63 22.82
N LEU A 248 -4.43 32.85 23.56
CA LEU A 248 -3.98 32.10 24.74
C LEU A 248 -3.96 30.60 24.43
N ASP A 249 -2.82 29.97 24.65
CA ASP A 249 -2.60 28.53 24.48
C ASP A 249 -2.44 27.90 25.88
N VAL A 250 -3.47 27.17 26.35
CA VAL A 250 -3.58 26.66 27.72
C VAL A 250 -3.20 25.17 27.77
N GLY A 251 -2.16 24.84 28.54
CA GLY A 251 -1.51 23.54 28.46
C GLY A 251 -0.57 23.45 27.26
N CYS A 252 0.11 24.55 26.92
CA CYS A 252 0.84 24.71 25.66
C CYS A 252 2.04 23.75 25.47
N GLY A 253 2.42 22.98 26.50
CA GLY A 253 3.44 21.95 26.40
C GLY A 253 4.79 22.48 25.90
N ARG A 254 5.34 21.84 24.88
CA ARG A 254 6.63 22.24 24.26
C ARG A 254 6.45 23.36 23.22
N GLY A 255 5.25 23.96 23.14
CA GLY A 255 4.96 25.21 22.45
C GLY A 255 4.84 25.14 20.93
N GLU A 256 4.76 23.94 20.32
CA GLU A 256 4.71 23.78 18.85
C GLU A 256 3.54 24.56 18.22
N LEU A 257 2.33 24.42 18.77
CA LEU A 257 1.15 25.15 18.32
C LEU A 257 1.31 26.66 18.55
N SER A 258 1.71 27.08 19.77
CA SER A 258 2.04 28.47 20.09
C SER A 258 2.99 29.13 19.08
N TYR A 259 4.08 28.45 18.69
CA TYR A 259 5.02 28.95 17.69
C TYR A 259 4.38 29.15 16.33
N ILE A 260 3.56 28.20 15.89
CA ILE A 260 2.98 28.23 14.54
C ILE A 260 1.87 29.28 14.45
N LEU A 261 1.03 29.42 15.47
CA LEU A 261 0.08 30.54 15.57
C LEU A 261 0.78 31.92 15.50
N SER A 262 2.00 32.02 16.06
CA SER A 262 2.79 33.26 16.02
C SER A 262 3.41 33.58 14.65
N ARG A 263 3.46 32.62 13.71
CA ARG A 263 3.96 32.86 12.32
C ARG A 263 3.09 33.84 11.53
N SER A 264 1.80 33.94 11.84
CA SER A 264 0.92 35.00 11.31
C SER A 264 1.09 36.36 11.99
N GLY A 265 2.08 36.50 12.88
CA GLY A 265 2.32 37.71 13.66
C GLY A 265 1.36 37.93 14.82
N ALA A 266 0.57 36.93 15.23
CA ALA A 266 -0.36 37.04 16.35
C ALA A 266 0.37 37.26 17.69
N HIS A 267 -0.30 37.88 18.66
CA HIS A 267 0.17 37.99 20.05
C HIS A 267 -0.17 36.72 20.82
N VAL A 268 0.65 35.68 20.66
CA VAL A 268 0.45 34.40 21.35
C VAL A 268 1.08 34.42 22.75
N THR A 269 0.30 34.04 23.76
CA THR A 269 0.75 33.73 25.12
C THR A 269 0.45 32.25 25.39
N GLY A 270 1.47 31.43 25.65
CA GLY A 270 1.32 30.04 26.09
C GLY A 270 1.54 29.91 27.59
N ILE A 271 0.74 29.07 28.26
CA ILE A 271 0.86 28.76 29.68
C ILE A 271 0.82 27.24 29.92
N ASP A 272 1.73 26.76 30.77
CA ASP A 272 1.83 25.37 31.22
C ASP A 272 2.47 25.35 32.62
N ASP A 273 2.17 24.36 33.47
CA ASP A 273 2.82 24.24 34.78
C ASP A 273 4.12 23.42 34.74
N SER A 274 4.32 22.57 33.72
CA SER A 274 5.56 21.82 33.53
C SER A 274 6.75 22.75 33.23
N SER A 275 7.64 22.86 34.22
CA SER A 275 8.93 23.54 34.07
C SER A 275 9.78 22.98 32.93
N SER A 276 9.62 21.69 32.59
CA SER A 276 10.29 21.03 31.46
C SER A 276 9.70 21.48 30.13
N ALA A 277 8.37 21.46 30.02
CA ALA A 277 7.64 21.82 28.81
C ALA A 277 7.98 23.27 28.39
N ILE A 278 7.91 24.20 29.34
CA ILE A 278 8.25 25.60 29.14
C ILE A 278 9.74 25.82 28.83
N GLN A 279 10.66 25.00 29.37
CA GLN A 279 12.08 25.03 28.98
C GLN A 279 12.28 24.55 27.54
N LYS A 280 11.61 23.46 27.14
CA LYS A 280 11.66 22.90 25.78
C LYS A 280 11.07 23.88 24.76
N ALA A 281 9.92 24.49 25.06
CA ALA A 281 9.33 25.57 24.28
C ALA A 281 10.32 26.73 24.07
N LYS A 282 10.97 27.21 25.13
CA LYS A 282 11.99 28.28 25.04
C LYS A 282 13.26 27.87 24.27
N ALA A 283 13.47 26.57 24.03
CA ALA A 283 14.62 25.99 23.33
C ALA A 283 14.37 25.60 21.85
N THR A 284 13.15 25.19 21.48
CA THR A 284 12.74 24.84 20.09
C THR A 284 13.16 25.90 19.05
N ARG A 285 13.11 27.17 19.48
CA ARG A 285 13.66 28.43 18.95
C ARG A 285 14.84 28.42 17.94
N LEU A 286 15.71 27.42 17.88
CA LEU A 286 17.07 27.55 17.29
C LEU A 286 17.18 27.71 15.76
N ALA A 287 16.09 27.62 15.00
CA ALA A 287 16.14 27.62 13.53
C ALA A 287 15.66 28.92 12.83
N ASP A 288 14.84 29.75 13.48
CA ASP A 288 14.10 30.82 12.80
C ASP A 288 14.24 32.19 13.49
N LYS A 289 14.21 33.26 12.68
CA LYS A 289 14.57 34.63 13.13
C LYS A 289 13.55 35.71 12.78
N SER A 290 12.68 35.50 11.79
CA SER A 290 11.77 36.52 11.24
C SER A 290 10.51 36.76 12.09
N THR A 291 10.10 35.79 12.91
CA THR A 291 8.76 35.77 13.51
C THR A 291 8.66 36.43 14.90
N LYS A 292 7.48 37.02 15.15
CA LYS A 292 7.08 37.63 16.42
C LYS A 292 6.91 36.51 17.45
N ARG A 293 7.67 36.54 18.56
CA ARG A 293 7.79 35.38 19.46
C ARG A 293 6.57 35.20 20.39
N PRO A 294 6.16 33.95 20.67
CA PRO A 294 5.24 33.68 21.77
C PRO A 294 5.82 34.07 23.13
N GLU A 295 4.95 34.50 24.03
CA GLU A 295 5.23 34.63 25.46
C GLU A 295 4.95 33.29 26.15
N PHE A 296 5.89 32.76 26.95
CA PHE A 296 5.73 31.45 27.60
C PHE A 296 5.80 31.56 29.13
N ILE A 297 4.66 31.37 29.78
CA ILE A 297 4.45 31.46 31.23
C ILE A 297 4.55 30.06 31.85
N GLN A 298 5.37 29.91 32.90
CA GLN A 298 5.33 28.73 33.76
C GLN A 298 4.52 29.07 35.02
N ASP A 299 3.25 28.71 35.04
CA ASP A 299 2.35 28.91 36.18
C ASP A 299 1.10 28.03 36.01
N ASN A 300 0.43 27.69 37.10
CA ASN A 300 -0.81 26.92 37.03
C ASN A 300 -1.96 27.81 36.53
N PHE A 301 -2.63 27.38 35.45
CA PHE A 301 -3.65 28.19 34.77
C PHE A 301 -4.76 28.71 35.70
N LEU A 302 -5.24 27.91 36.66
CA LEU A 302 -6.30 28.33 37.58
C LEU A 302 -5.85 29.45 38.53
N ASN A 303 -4.57 29.46 38.94
CA ASN A 303 -4.02 30.44 39.87
C ASN A 303 -3.46 31.71 39.19
N HIS A 304 -3.02 31.61 37.94
CA HIS A 304 -2.37 32.72 37.22
C HIS A 304 -3.28 33.95 37.05
N LYS A 305 -2.71 35.16 37.14
CA LYS A 305 -3.46 36.43 37.04
C LYS A 305 -3.17 37.17 35.73
N PHE A 306 -4.00 36.90 34.72
CA PHE A 306 -4.00 37.62 33.45
C PHE A 306 -4.51 39.07 33.61
N ASN A 307 -4.06 39.95 32.73
CA ASN A 307 -4.36 41.38 32.72
C ASN A 307 -5.07 41.86 31.43
N LYS A 308 -5.44 40.93 30.54
CA LYS A 308 -6.02 41.16 29.21
C LYS A 308 -7.03 40.07 28.88
N LYS A 309 -8.04 40.38 28.07
CA LYS A 309 -8.92 39.38 27.41
C LYS A 309 -8.35 39.00 26.03
N TYR A 310 -8.64 37.79 25.59
CA TYR A 310 -8.09 37.18 24.37
C TYR A 310 -9.15 37.06 23.26
N ASP A 311 -8.71 37.17 22.01
CA ASP A 311 -9.54 36.97 20.81
C ASP A 311 -9.81 35.48 20.59
N ILE A 312 -8.81 34.65 20.89
CA ILE A 312 -8.91 33.19 20.82
C ILE A 312 -8.26 32.59 22.07
N ILE A 313 -8.94 31.61 22.67
CA ILE A 313 -8.33 30.73 23.68
C ILE A 313 -8.35 29.32 23.13
N ILE A 314 -7.28 28.58 23.35
CA ILE A 314 -7.12 27.21 22.88
C ILE A 314 -6.74 26.31 24.06
N ALA A 315 -7.35 25.13 24.13
CA ALA A 315 -6.97 24.04 25.04
C ALA A 315 -6.86 22.73 24.25
N THR A 316 -5.66 22.14 24.21
CA THR A 316 -5.38 20.89 23.50
C THR A 316 -4.80 19.88 24.46
N ASP A 317 -5.27 18.64 24.44
CA ASP A 317 -4.77 17.56 25.30
C ASP A 317 -4.76 17.95 26.80
N LEU A 318 -5.74 18.77 27.24
CA LEU A 318 -5.86 19.36 28.58
C LEU A 318 -7.09 18.88 29.36
N ILE A 319 -8.25 18.72 28.70
CA ILE A 319 -9.53 18.44 29.36
C ILE A 319 -9.55 17.01 29.90
N GLU A 320 -9.10 16.06 29.08
CA GLU A 320 -8.88 14.67 29.46
C GLU A 320 -7.88 14.50 30.61
N ARG A 321 -6.97 15.48 30.79
CA ARG A 321 -5.97 15.53 31.88
C ARG A 321 -6.44 16.32 33.11
N THR A 322 -7.59 16.96 33.05
CA THR A 322 -8.11 17.80 34.14
C THR A 322 -9.14 17.02 34.95
N PRO A 323 -8.91 16.75 36.26
CA PRO A 323 -9.90 16.16 37.15
C PRO A 323 -11.27 16.87 37.11
N GLU A 324 -12.35 16.10 37.28
CA GLU A 324 -13.73 16.59 37.10
C GLU A 324 -14.07 17.78 38.01
N ASP A 325 -13.54 17.81 39.24
CA ASP A 325 -13.69 18.92 40.20
C ASP A 325 -13.03 20.24 39.74
N LYS A 326 -12.09 20.17 38.80
CA LYS A 326 -11.32 21.31 38.27
C LYS A 326 -11.76 21.73 36.88
N LEU A 327 -12.37 20.83 36.09
CA LEU A 327 -12.76 21.11 34.72
C LEU A 327 -13.73 22.30 34.63
N GLU A 328 -14.74 22.34 35.49
CA GLU A 328 -15.70 23.44 35.53
C GLU A 328 -15.02 24.80 35.82
N LEU A 329 -14.04 24.81 36.72
CA LEU A 329 -13.25 26.01 37.05
C LEU A 329 -12.35 26.46 35.89
N ILE A 330 -11.81 25.52 35.10
CA ILE A 330 -11.03 25.86 33.90
C ILE A 330 -11.94 26.50 32.85
N ILE A 331 -13.10 25.90 32.56
CA ILE A 331 -14.02 26.43 31.52
C ILE A 331 -14.58 27.80 31.94
N LEU A 332 -14.98 27.97 33.21
CA LEU A 332 -15.38 29.28 33.75
C LEU A 332 -14.28 30.33 33.55
N LYS A 333 -13.03 30.01 33.91
CA LYS A 333 -11.91 30.95 33.76
C LYS A 333 -11.60 31.27 32.30
N ILE A 334 -11.75 30.31 31.39
CA ILE A 334 -11.63 30.54 29.95
C ILE A 334 -12.72 31.53 29.48
N ALA A 335 -13.97 31.35 29.91
CA ALA A 335 -15.06 32.29 29.61
C ALA A 335 -14.80 33.71 30.17
N GLU A 336 -14.27 33.83 31.39
CA GLU A 336 -13.86 35.13 31.97
C GLU A 336 -12.77 35.84 31.13
N LEU A 337 -11.83 35.07 30.54
CA LEU A 337 -10.69 35.59 29.78
C LEU A 337 -10.98 35.82 28.29
N LEU A 338 -12.06 35.28 27.74
CA LEU A 338 -12.42 35.42 26.32
C LEU A 338 -13.10 36.77 26.05
N LYS A 339 -12.90 37.36 24.87
CA LYS A 339 -13.70 38.51 24.39
C LYS A 339 -15.13 38.06 24.04
N GLU A 340 -16.09 38.99 23.98
CA GLU A 340 -17.49 38.68 23.60
C GLU A 340 -17.57 38.05 22.19
N ASN A 341 -16.86 38.63 21.22
CA ASN A 341 -16.70 38.09 19.86
C ASN A 341 -15.53 37.08 19.72
N GLY A 342 -15.07 36.50 20.84
CA GLY A 342 -13.91 35.61 20.87
C GLY A 342 -14.28 34.14 20.73
N LEU A 343 -13.34 33.31 20.27
CA LEU A 343 -13.52 31.86 20.13
C LEU A 343 -12.72 31.08 21.18
N PHE A 344 -13.38 30.19 21.91
CA PHE A 344 -12.72 29.09 22.59
C PHE A 344 -12.69 27.87 21.66
N ILE A 345 -11.50 27.33 21.41
CA ILE A 345 -11.28 26.13 20.58
C ILE A 345 -10.71 25.05 21.49
N THR A 346 -11.33 23.87 21.53
CA THR A 346 -10.81 22.74 22.28
C THR A 346 -10.79 21.47 21.45
N TYR A 347 -9.76 20.65 21.69
CA TYR A 347 -9.53 19.37 21.06
C TYR A 347 -9.30 18.32 22.16
N ILE A 348 -9.96 17.17 22.04
CA ILE A 348 -9.85 16.05 22.99
C ILE A 348 -9.52 14.76 22.24
N HIS A 349 -8.53 14.03 22.73
CA HIS A 349 -8.28 12.64 22.34
C HIS A 349 -7.89 11.80 23.58
N PRO A 350 -8.61 10.70 23.88
CA PRO A 350 -9.59 10.03 23.03
C PRO A 350 -11.06 10.34 23.36
N ASN A 351 -11.93 10.13 22.37
CA ASN A 351 -13.38 10.04 22.53
C ASN A 351 -13.74 8.81 23.38
N LYS A 352 -14.37 9.02 24.54
CA LYS A 352 -14.76 7.95 25.47
C LYS A 352 -15.70 6.90 24.84
N LEU A 353 -16.53 7.29 23.87
CA LEU A 353 -17.44 6.38 23.16
C LEU A 353 -16.70 5.28 22.40
N TYR A 354 -15.50 5.57 21.90
CA TYR A 354 -14.66 4.61 21.19
C TYR A 354 -14.33 3.40 22.07
N TYR A 355 -13.96 3.62 23.33
CA TYR A 355 -13.65 2.53 24.25
C TYR A 355 -14.91 1.84 24.79
N GLN A 356 -15.98 2.60 25.03
CA GLN A 356 -17.24 2.05 25.59
C GLN A 356 -18.00 1.13 24.62
N TYR A 357 -17.88 1.36 23.30
CA TYR A 357 -18.63 0.62 22.28
C TYR A 357 -17.72 -0.05 21.27
N THR A 358 -17.09 0.72 20.39
CA THR A 358 -16.38 0.19 19.21
C THR A 358 -15.17 -0.68 19.56
N TYR A 359 -14.44 -0.37 20.63
CA TYR A 359 -13.32 -1.18 21.09
C TYR A 359 -13.80 -2.51 21.70
N GLU A 360 -14.86 -2.47 22.49
CA GLU A 360 -15.50 -3.66 23.05
C GLU A 360 -16.10 -4.58 21.97
N GLU A 361 -16.62 -4.01 20.88
CA GLU A 361 -17.03 -4.76 19.69
C GLU A 361 -15.82 -5.38 18.97
N LYS A 362 -14.72 -4.62 18.81
CA LYS A 362 -13.46 -5.13 18.25
C LYS A 362 -12.84 -6.24 19.10
N ARG A 363 -12.95 -6.20 20.44
CA ARG A 363 -12.56 -7.31 21.33
C ARG A 363 -13.42 -8.56 21.13
N LYS A 364 -14.74 -8.41 20.99
CA LYS A 364 -15.66 -9.53 20.71
C LYS A 364 -15.38 -10.19 19.36
N ILE A 365 -15.11 -9.39 18.33
CA ILE A 365 -14.70 -9.87 16.99
C ILE A 365 -13.33 -10.57 17.06
N ALA A 366 -12.34 -9.97 17.72
CA ALA A 366 -11.02 -10.60 17.89
C ALA A 366 -11.13 -11.97 18.58
N LYS A 367 -11.88 -12.06 19.69
CA LYS A 367 -12.07 -13.31 20.42
C LYS A 367 -12.86 -14.36 19.63
N SER A 368 -13.75 -13.97 18.71
CA SER A 368 -14.45 -14.92 17.83
C SER A 368 -13.56 -15.49 16.71
N ILE A 369 -12.44 -14.85 16.39
CA ILE A 369 -11.44 -15.34 15.41
C ILE A 369 -10.12 -15.81 16.07
N GLY A 370 -10.12 -16.02 17.39
CA GLY A 370 -8.97 -16.56 18.13
C GLY A 370 -7.84 -15.55 18.42
N LEU A 371 -8.08 -14.25 18.28
CA LEU A 371 -7.13 -13.19 18.64
C LEU A 371 -7.43 -12.61 20.02
N TYR A 372 -6.39 -12.39 20.82
CA TYR A 372 -6.47 -11.60 22.04
C TYR A 372 -6.32 -10.11 21.75
N ILE A 373 -7.19 -9.31 22.37
CA ILE A 373 -7.07 -7.85 22.48
C ILE A 373 -7.41 -7.50 23.94
N PRO A 374 -6.53 -6.77 24.66
CA PRO A 374 -6.65 -6.56 26.10
C PRO A 374 -7.86 -5.70 26.47
N GLU A 375 -8.36 -5.84 27.70
CA GLU A 375 -9.43 -4.99 28.23
C GLU A 375 -9.08 -3.48 28.16
N ASN A 376 -7.83 -3.11 28.41
CA ASN A 376 -7.37 -1.73 28.32
C ASN A 376 -6.32 -1.54 27.20
N PRO A 377 -6.66 -0.86 26.08
CA PRO A 377 -5.73 -0.62 24.96
C PRO A 377 -4.72 0.48 25.22
N ARG A 378 -4.97 1.34 26.23
CA ARG A 378 -4.19 2.54 26.50
C ARG A 378 -2.76 2.15 26.84
N THR A 379 -1.81 2.97 26.38
CA THR A 379 -0.46 2.93 26.92
C THR A 379 -0.49 3.32 28.40
N PHE A 380 0.46 2.83 29.18
CA PHE A 380 0.58 3.16 30.60
C PHE A 380 0.61 4.68 30.88
N TYR A 381 1.10 5.47 29.92
CA TYR A 381 1.17 6.92 30.02
C TYR A 381 -0.15 7.64 29.72
N GLU A 382 -1.05 7.03 28.94
CA GLU A 382 -2.43 7.50 28.78
C GLU A 382 -3.25 7.15 30.02
N ASP A 383 -3.06 5.97 30.62
CA ASP A 383 -3.73 5.57 31.87
C ASP A 383 -3.46 6.54 33.05
N LEU A 384 -2.21 7.02 33.17
CA LEU A 384 -1.85 8.02 34.18
C LEU A 384 -2.34 9.44 33.86
N ARG A 385 -2.72 9.73 32.61
CA ARG A 385 -3.00 11.10 32.15
C ARG A 385 -4.47 11.34 31.85
N HIS A 386 -5.19 10.39 31.26
CA HIS A 386 -6.55 10.59 30.76
C HIS A 386 -7.60 10.33 31.85
N VAL A 387 -7.47 11.07 32.96
CA VAL A 387 -8.33 10.97 34.15
C VAL A 387 -9.78 11.41 33.90
N ASN A 388 -10.07 12.11 32.80
CA ASN A 388 -11.38 12.72 32.54
C ASN A 388 -11.78 12.67 31.05
N GLU A 389 -11.65 11.51 30.40
CA GLU A 389 -12.11 11.28 29.02
C GLU A 389 -13.59 11.67 28.83
N GLN A 390 -13.87 12.46 27.78
CA GLN A 390 -15.19 13.00 27.46
C GLN A 390 -15.90 12.21 26.35
N THR A 391 -17.23 12.26 26.34
CA THR A 391 -18.01 12.07 25.11
C THR A 391 -18.32 13.45 24.50
N PRO A 392 -18.73 13.55 23.22
CA PRO A 392 -19.13 14.83 22.64
C PRO A 392 -20.30 15.49 23.41
N GLN A 393 -21.19 14.68 23.98
CA GLN A 393 -22.32 15.17 24.78
C GLN A 393 -21.88 15.67 26.17
N SER A 394 -20.94 15.01 26.86
CA SER A 394 -20.44 15.51 28.14
C SER A 394 -19.59 16.78 27.96
N LEU A 395 -18.82 16.87 26.88
CA LEU A 395 -18.11 18.09 26.51
C LEU A 395 -19.09 19.24 26.25
N PHE A 396 -20.08 19.01 25.38
CA PHE A 396 -21.12 20.01 25.09
C PHE A 396 -21.82 20.51 26.36
N LEU A 397 -22.27 19.59 27.24
CA LEU A 397 -22.95 19.95 28.49
C LEU A 397 -22.07 20.75 29.46
N ASN A 398 -20.75 20.54 29.47
CA ASN A 398 -19.83 21.33 30.29
C ASN A 398 -19.55 22.72 29.69
N LEU A 399 -19.48 22.84 28.36
CA LEU A 399 -19.33 24.12 27.67
C LEU A 399 -20.60 24.99 27.77
N ASN A 400 -21.79 24.36 27.64
CA ASN A 400 -23.10 25.01 27.67
C ASN A 400 -23.49 25.56 29.07
N LYS A 401 -22.63 25.40 30.08
CA LYS A 401 -22.74 26.13 31.36
C LYS A 401 -22.34 27.60 31.22
N TYR A 402 -21.49 27.94 30.26
CA TYR A 402 -20.82 29.25 30.16
C TYR A 402 -20.87 29.90 28.78
N PHE A 403 -20.97 29.13 27.70
CA PHE A 403 -21.06 29.65 26.33
C PHE A 403 -22.47 29.45 25.76
N SER A 404 -22.96 30.45 25.02
CA SER A 404 -24.30 30.45 24.40
C SER A 404 -24.32 29.76 23.03
N HIS A 405 -23.22 29.76 22.29
CA HIS A 405 -23.13 29.17 20.95
C HIS A 405 -21.95 28.20 20.91
N ILE A 406 -22.24 26.92 20.62
CA ILE A 406 -21.28 25.82 20.68
C ILE A 406 -21.49 24.91 19.46
N LEU A 407 -20.41 24.57 18.78
CA LEU A 407 -20.36 23.53 17.77
C LEU A 407 -19.39 22.45 18.24
N THR A 408 -19.91 21.25 18.54
CA THR A 408 -19.12 20.07 18.90
C THR A 408 -19.29 19.00 17.83
N TRP A 409 -18.19 18.40 17.37
CA TRP A 409 -18.20 17.34 16.37
C TRP A 409 -17.14 16.27 16.64
N VAL A 410 -17.25 15.15 15.94
CA VAL A 410 -16.23 14.10 15.90
C VAL A 410 -15.67 13.99 14.49
N ASN A 411 -14.43 13.51 14.39
CA ASN A 411 -13.66 13.47 13.15
C ASN A 411 -12.68 12.29 13.17
N ASP A 412 -11.91 12.14 12.09
CA ASP A 412 -10.72 11.28 12.08
C ASP A 412 -9.48 12.03 11.56
N SER A 413 -8.36 11.34 11.35
CA SER A 413 -7.10 11.95 10.93
C SER A 413 -7.01 12.29 9.43
N GLN A 414 -8.02 11.93 8.63
CA GLN A 414 -8.11 12.17 7.19
C GLN A 414 -9.23 13.17 6.85
N ASP A 415 -10.41 13.03 7.46
CA ASP A 415 -11.47 14.04 7.43
C ASP A 415 -11.46 14.87 8.73
N LEU A 416 -10.96 16.11 8.63
CA LEU A 416 -10.88 17.06 9.75
C LEU A 416 -12.22 17.76 10.05
N ALA A 417 -13.13 17.84 9.07
CA ALA A 417 -14.46 18.40 9.25
C ALA A 417 -15.44 17.36 9.82
N GLY A 418 -15.27 16.09 9.44
CA GLY A 418 -15.93 14.93 10.04
C GLY A 418 -17.46 15.08 10.07
N SER A 419 -18.04 14.95 11.26
CA SER A 419 -19.48 15.08 11.46
C SER A 419 -20.04 16.50 11.34
N LEU A 420 -19.25 17.50 10.90
CA LEU A 420 -19.78 18.80 10.41
C LEU A 420 -20.21 18.71 8.93
N THR A 421 -19.46 18.02 8.10
CA THR A 421 -19.75 17.86 6.67
C THR A 421 -20.57 16.61 6.39
N ASN A 422 -20.30 15.52 7.11
CA ASN A 422 -20.77 14.19 6.79
C ASN A 422 -21.77 13.67 7.83
N SER A 423 -22.86 13.03 7.36
CA SER A 423 -23.91 12.45 8.20
C SER A 423 -23.47 11.12 8.80
N PHE A 424 -22.60 11.16 9.81
CA PHE A 424 -22.08 9.97 10.50
C PHE A 424 -23.23 9.13 11.09
N SER A 425 -23.18 7.82 10.85
CA SER A 425 -23.94 6.82 11.61
C SER A 425 -23.46 6.73 13.06
N SER A 426 -24.25 6.08 13.92
CA SER A 426 -23.85 5.82 15.31
C SER A 426 -22.55 5.01 15.44
N GLU A 427 -22.24 4.15 14.46
CA GLU A 427 -21.00 3.37 14.45
C GLU A 427 -19.80 4.23 14.10
N GLU A 428 -19.89 5.07 13.06
CA GLU A 428 -18.84 6.04 12.70
C GLU A 428 -18.61 7.05 13.83
N TYR A 429 -19.68 7.52 14.47
CA TYR A 429 -19.62 8.47 15.60
C TYR A 429 -18.94 7.89 16.85
N ASN A 430 -19.09 6.57 17.09
CA ASN A 430 -18.38 5.86 18.15
C ASN A 430 -16.93 5.51 17.74
N ASN A 431 -16.70 5.14 16.48
CA ASN A 431 -15.38 4.77 15.96
C ASN A 431 -14.44 5.98 15.79
N ALA A 432 -15.00 7.18 15.60
CA ALA A 432 -14.27 8.44 15.59
C ALA A 432 -13.56 8.68 16.93
N ARG A 433 -12.23 8.73 16.91
CA ARG A 433 -11.39 8.77 18.12
C ARG A 433 -11.27 10.14 18.77
N THR A 434 -11.72 11.20 18.11
CA THR A 434 -11.35 12.58 18.44
C THR A 434 -12.58 13.47 18.48
N ILE A 435 -12.57 14.44 19.40
CA ILE A 435 -13.66 15.39 19.60
C ILE A 435 -13.08 16.80 19.46
N LEU A 436 -13.70 17.63 18.61
CA LEU A 436 -13.46 19.07 18.58
C LEU A 436 -14.69 19.80 19.06
N ALA A 437 -14.47 20.93 19.73
CA ALA A 437 -15.52 21.92 19.96
C ALA A 437 -15.00 23.35 19.75
N VAL A 438 -15.86 24.19 19.18
CA VAL A 438 -15.71 25.65 19.13
C VAL A 438 -16.84 26.25 19.96
N SER A 439 -16.54 27.23 20.79
CA SER A 439 -17.51 27.89 21.68
C SER A 439 -17.32 29.41 21.67
N SER A 440 -18.43 30.14 21.79
CA SER A 440 -18.50 31.60 21.65
C SER A 440 -19.69 32.16 22.45
N PHE A 441 -19.66 33.47 22.71
CA PHE A 441 -20.83 34.21 23.22
C PHE A 441 -21.72 34.78 22.09
N GLU A 442 -21.17 34.90 20.88
CA GLU A 442 -21.86 35.28 19.64
C GLU A 442 -22.07 34.06 18.71
N ASP A 443 -22.98 34.16 17.74
CA ASP A 443 -23.32 33.08 16.80
C ASP A 443 -22.13 32.52 16.01
N LEU A 444 -22.09 31.19 15.86
CA LEU A 444 -21.04 30.47 15.13
C LEU A 444 -21.48 30.12 13.70
N ASP A 445 -20.78 30.68 12.71
CA ASP A 445 -20.94 30.31 11.30
C ASP A 445 -20.31 28.92 11.03
N ARG A 446 -21.19 27.91 10.96
CA ARG A 446 -20.87 26.51 10.69
C ARG A 446 -20.21 26.32 9.31
N ASP A 447 -20.69 27.02 8.29
CA ASP A 447 -20.18 26.87 6.92
C ASP A 447 -18.80 27.53 6.79
N ARG A 448 -18.57 28.63 7.52
CA ARG A 448 -17.25 29.24 7.64
C ARG A 448 -16.24 28.33 8.35
N ILE A 449 -16.66 27.66 9.42
CA ILE A 449 -15.81 26.68 10.14
C ILE A 449 -15.45 25.49 9.24
N VAL A 450 -16.41 24.95 8.48
CA VAL A 450 -16.15 23.91 7.47
C VAL A 450 -15.14 24.38 6.42
N GLN A 451 -15.27 25.61 5.89
CA GLN A 451 -14.31 26.18 4.92
C GLN A 451 -12.88 26.35 5.47
N LEU A 452 -12.70 26.50 6.79
CA LEU A 452 -11.37 26.61 7.41
C LEU A 452 -10.67 25.24 7.50
N LEU A 453 -11.44 24.16 7.65
CA LEU A 453 -11.01 22.77 7.80
C LEU A 453 -10.92 21.99 6.48
N SER A 454 -11.73 22.34 5.49
CA SER A 454 -11.84 21.66 4.19
C SER A 454 -11.77 22.69 3.05
N PRO A 455 -10.57 23.17 2.68
CA PRO A 455 -10.38 24.07 1.55
C PRO A 455 -10.81 23.41 0.23
N LYS A 456 -11.39 24.23 -0.65
CA LYS A 456 -11.79 23.84 -2.01
C LYS A 456 -10.65 24.15 -3.00
N LYS A 457 -10.79 23.66 -4.23
CA LYS A 457 -9.98 24.14 -5.36
C LYS A 457 -10.13 25.66 -5.48
N LEU A 458 -9.01 26.39 -5.58
CA LEU A 458 -9.01 27.85 -5.56
C LEU A 458 -9.65 28.43 -6.84
N ASP A 459 -10.36 29.55 -6.70
CA ASP A 459 -10.82 30.34 -7.86
C ASP A 459 -9.61 30.93 -8.61
N ARG A 460 -9.49 30.61 -9.90
CA ARG A 460 -8.40 31.10 -10.77
C ARG A 460 -8.40 32.63 -10.90
N GLU A 461 -9.54 33.31 -10.81
CA GLU A 461 -9.62 34.78 -10.77
C GLU A 461 -9.43 35.36 -9.36
N GLY A 462 -9.50 34.51 -8.33
CA GLY A 462 -9.33 34.89 -6.93
C GLY A 462 -7.87 34.91 -6.47
N VAL A 463 -6.97 34.16 -7.12
CA VAL A 463 -5.56 34.05 -6.74
C VAL A 463 -4.73 35.19 -7.36
N ASN A 464 -4.02 35.93 -6.51
CA ASN A 464 -3.01 36.91 -6.91
C ASN A 464 -1.93 36.93 -5.81
N VAL A 465 -0.71 36.54 -6.15
CA VAL A 465 0.37 36.35 -5.17
C VAL A 465 1.67 36.93 -5.74
N GLU A 466 2.45 37.57 -4.89
CA GLU A 466 3.80 38.07 -5.19
C GLU A 466 4.81 37.37 -4.27
N ALA A 467 6.01 37.07 -4.77
CA ALA A 467 7.13 36.60 -3.97
C ALA A 467 8.36 37.50 -4.18
N LEU A 468 9.11 37.70 -3.11
CA LEU A 468 10.40 38.40 -3.10
C LEU A 468 11.40 37.53 -2.33
N SER A 469 12.68 37.47 -2.73
CA SER A 469 13.72 36.83 -1.92
C SER A 469 14.66 37.89 -1.32
N GLU A 470 15.35 37.52 -0.24
CA GLU A 470 16.48 38.27 0.29
C GLU A 470 17.69 38.33 -0.68
N LYS A 471 17.68 37.56 -1.77
CA LYS A 471 18.79 37.44 -2.72
C LYS A 471 18.32 37.37 -4.18
N ASP A 472 18.91 38.21 -5.02
CA ASP A 472 18.76 38.15 -6.49
C ASP A 472 19.56 37.00 -7.13
N SER A 473 20.54 36.43 -6.40
CA SER A 473 21.32 35.27 -6.85
C SER A 473 21.78 34.32 -5.73
N ILE A 474 22.00 33.06 -6.09
CA ILE A 474 22.37 31.96 -5.18
C ILE A 474 23.58 31.22 -5.75
N ASN A 475 24.63 31.06 -4.94
CA ASN A 475 25.72 30.10 -5.24
C ASN A 475 25.55 28.88 -4.32
N THR A 476 25.58 27.68 -4.90
CA THR A 476 25.41 26.40 -4.19
C THR A 476 26.28 25.31 -4.83
N PHE A 477 26.27 24.09 -4.27
CA PHE A 477 26.97 22.93 -4.83
C PHE A 477 25.97 21.90 -5.38
N SER A 478 26.44 21.02 -6.27
CA SER A 478 25.70 19.85 -6.78
C SER A 478 24.98 19.07 -5.67
N ASN A 479 23.73 18.66 -5.94
CA ASN A 479 22.86 17.87 -5.03
C ASN A 479 22.59 18.46 -3.63
N LYS A 480 23.01 19.70 -3.35
CA LYS A 480 22.96 20.28 -2.00
C LYS A 480 21.56 20.74 -1.64
N LYS A 481 20.99 20.20 -0.55
CA LYS A 481 19.80 20.77 0.10
C LYS A 481 20.17 22.04 0.89
N PHE A 482 19.41 23.10 0.70
CA PHE A 482 19.52 24.37 1.43
C PHE A 482 18.12 24.96 1.70
N LYS A 483 18.07 26.04 2.49
CA LYS A 483 16.85 26.83 2.70
C LYS A 483 16.99 28.22 2.08
N LEU A 484 15.93 28.66 1.42
CA LEU A 484 15.81 29.95 0.75
C LEU A 484 14.77 30.81 1.47
N ASN A 485 15.16 32.01 1.91
CA ASN A 485 14.24 32.96 2.51
C ASN A 485 13.48 33.71 1.39
N ILE A 486 12.15 33.67 1.46
CA ILE A 486 11.26 34.50 0.63
C ILE A 486 10.21 35.21 1.50
N THR A 487 9.79 36.40 1.10
CA THR A 487 8.54 37.02 1.56
C THR A 487 7.46 36.69 0.54
N LEU A 488 6.44 35.92 0.94
CA LEU A 488 5.25 35.64 0.13
C LEU A 488 4.12 36.60 0.52
N LYS A 489 3.46 37.22 -0.45
CA LYS A 489 2.42 38.24 -0.27
C LYS A 489 1.17 37.90 -1.06
N ASN A 490 0.06 37.66 -0.37
CA ASN A 490 -1.23 37.32 -0.97
C ASN A 490 -2.05 38.58 -1.22
N ASN A 491 -2.11 39.04 -2.47
CA ASN A 491 -2.95 40.16 -2.91
C ASN A 491 -4.36 39.72 -3.35
N GLY A 492 -4.58 38.40 -3.47
CA GLY A 492 -5.81 37.79 -3.92
C GLY A 492 -6.93 37.84 -2.88
N LYS A 493 -8.06 37.23 -3.24
CA LYS A 493 -9.20 36.96 -2.34
C LYS A 493 -9.04 35.63 -1.62
N GLU A 494 -8.40 34.67 -2.27
CA GLU A 494 -8.25 33.29 -1.81
C GLU A 494 -7.38 33.14 -0.55
N ARG A 495 -7.62 32.06 0.20
CA ARG A 495 -6.88 31.68 1.40
C ARG A 495 -5.92 30.54 1.05
N LEU A 496 -4.62 30.81 1.09
CA LEU A 496 -3.59 29.82 0.74
C LEU A 496 -3.23 29.00 1.98
N VAL A 497 -3.34 27.67 1.93
CA VAL A 497 -3.05 26.81 3.08
C VAL A 497 -2.62 25.41 2.63
N SER A 498 -1.64 24.82 3.30
CA SER A 498 -1.30 23.40 3.12
C SER A 498 -2.23 22.52 3.95
N LEU A 499 -3.45 22.31 3.48
CA LEU A 499 -4.45 21.45 4.12
C LEU A 499 -5.20 20.58 3.11
N PRO A 500 -5.42 19.28 3.36
CA PRO A 500 -6.24 18.40 2.52
C PRO A 500 -7.68 18.93 2.33
N PRO A 501 -8.39 18.55 1.25
CA PRO A 501 -7.98 17.62 0.19
C PRO A 501 -7.07 18.22 -0.89
N TYR A 502 -7.05 19.56 -1.05
CA TYR A 502 -6.29 20.24 -2.10
C TYR A 502 -5.28 21.23 -1.49
N PRO A 503 -4.21 20.75 -0.83
CA PRO A 503 -3.24 21.61 -0.16
C PRO A 503 -2.49 22.50 -1.15
N VAL A 504 -2.21 23.73 -0.73
CA VAL A 504 -1.40 24.70 -1.45
C VAL A 504 0.00 24.69 -0.86
N HIS A 505 1.02 24.49 -1.69
CA HIS A 505 2.43 24.46 -1.31
C HIS A 505 3.26 25.44 -2.13
N ILE A 506 4.34 25.94 -1.55
CA ILE A 506 5.43 26.55 -2.32
C ILE A 506 6.31 25.42 -2.84
N SER A 507 6.64 25.48 -4.12
CA SER A 507 7.54 24.55 -4.80
C SER A 507 8.43 25.35 -5.78
N TYR A 508 9.19 24.66 -6.62
CA TYR A 508 10.09 25.30 -7.57
C TYR A 508 10.43 24.41 -8.75
N HIS A 509 10.88 25.05 -9.82
CA HIS A 509 11.51 24.44 -10.99
C HIS A 509 12.96 24.92 -11.11
N TRP A 510 13.83 24.10 -11.71
CA TRP A 510 15.17 24.52 -12.14
C TRP A 510 15.22 24.53 -13.65
N LEU A 511 15.74 25.61 -14.25
CA LEU A 511 15.91 25.76 -15.69
C LEU A 511 17.37 26.11 -16.03
N LYS A 512 17.86 25.57 -17.14
CA LYS A 512 19.15 25.95 -17.73
C LYS A 512 19.04 27.30 -18.44
N THR A 513 20.17 27.90 -18.83
CA THR A 513 20.21 29.25 -19.45
C THR A 513 19.47 29.39 -20.78
N ASP A 514 19.16 28.27 -21.45
CA ASP A 514 18.35 28.19 -22.67
C ASP A 514 16.83 28.04 -22.40
N SER A 515 16.42 28.06 -21.13
CA SER A 515 15.06 27.81 -20.65
C SER A 515 14.59 26.34 -20.73
N THR A 516 15.50 25.38 -20.96
CA THR A 516 15.16 23.96 -20.77
C THR A 516 14.99 23.65 -19.28
N CYS A 517 13.96 22.89 -18.93
CA CYS A 517 13.65 22.54 -17.54
C CYS A 517 14.45 21.29 -17.12
N GLU A 518 15.28 21.44 -16.09
CA GLU A 518 16.12 20.38 -15.52
C GLU A 518 15.39 19.60 -14.43
N ILE A 519 14.67 20.33 -13.57
CA ILE A 519 13.84 19.77 -12.50
C ILE A 519 12.49 20.48 -12.58
N PHE A 520 11.45 19.77 -12.99
CA PHE A 520 10.09 20.32 -13.01
C PHE A 520 9.38 20.23 -11.66
N ASP A 521 9.67 19.23 -10.82
CA ASP A 521 8.91 19.02 -9.58
C ASP A 521 9.79 19.13 -8.33
N GLY A 522 9.81 20.33 -7.73
CA GLY A 522 10.60 20.64 -6.53
C GLY A 522 10.00 20.15 -5.21
N LEU A 523 10.79 20.23 -4.13
CA LEU A 523 10.29 19.91 -2.78
C LEU A 523 9.18 20.87 -2.35
N ARG A 524 8.11 20.30 -1.76
CA ARG A 524 7.02 21.07 -1.16
C ARG A 524 7.46 21.76 0.13
N THR A 525 7.11 23.03 0.27
CA THR A 525 7.20 23.81 1.50
C THR A 525 5.79 24.25 1.92
N GLU A 526 5.48 24.07 3.20
CA GLU A 526 4.14 24.31 3.75
C GLU A 526 3.82 25.78 4.02
N ILE A 527 2.55 26.15 3.80
CA ILE A 527 1.95 27.43 4.15
C ILE A 527 1.07 27.21 5.38
N LEU A 528 1.72 27.15 6.56
CA LEU A 528 1.06 26.97 7.86
C LEU A 528 1.50 28.04 8.89
N PRO A 529 0.54 28.75 9.54
CA PRO A 529 -0.91 28.74 9.31
C PRO A 529 -1.27 29.23 7.90
N ALA A 530 -2.56 29.23 7.54
CA ALA A 530 -3.01 29.80 6.26
C ALA A 530 -2.51 31.24 6.05
N LEU A 531 -2.22 31.63 4.81
CA LEU A 531 -1.91 33.01 4.40
C LEU A 531 -3.18 33.65 3.81
N ASN A 532 -3.82 34.53 4.58
CA ASN A 532 -5.10 35.14 4.21
C ASN A 532 -4.92 36.25 3.15
N SER A 533 -6.04 36.66 2.54
CA SER A 533 -6.11 37.84 1.66
C SER A 533 -5.48 39.07 2.34
N LYS A 534 -4.57 39.74 1.63
CA LYS A 534 -3.79 40.94 2.04
C LYS A 534 -2.76 40.70 3.14
N GLU A 535 -2.46 39.44 3.48
CA GLU A 535 -1.31 39.11 4.34
C GLU A 535 -0.02 38.96 3.54
N GLN A 536 1.11 39.16 4.22
CA GLN A 536 2.43 38.76 3.76
C GLN A 536 3.18 38.06 4.89
N ARG A 537 4.07 37.12 4.55
CA ARG A 537 4.86 36.36 5.53
C ARG A 537 6.21 35.94 4.97
N ASP A 538 7.23 36.01 5.80
CA ASP A 538 8.56 35.48 5.50
C ASP A 538 8.58 33.97 5.76
N LEU A 539 9.04 33.20 4.78
CA LEU A 539 9.02 31.74 4.74
C LEU A 539 10.37 31.20 4.26
N GLN A 540 10.76 30.03 4.77
CA GLN A 540 12.00 29.34 4.41
C GLN A 540 11.70 28.13 3.50
N VAL A 541 11.84 28.30 2.18
CA VAL A 541 11.63 27.24 1.19
C VAL A 541 12.77 26.23 1.24
N ASP A 542 12.47 24.94 1.35
CA ASP A 542 13.45 23.86 1.23
C ASP A 542 13.77 23.57 -0.23
N VAL A 543 15.00 23.83 -0.66
CA VAL A 543 15.44 23.68 -2.07
C VAL A 543 16.59 22.69 -2.16
N VAL A 544 16.57 21.84 -3.19
CA VAL A 544 17.70 20.96 -3.58
C VAL A 544 18.26 21.48 -4.89
N ALA A 545 19.58 21.59 -4.99
CA ALA A 545 20.27 21.95 -6.23
C ALA A 545 20.39 20.76 -7.20
N PRO A 546 20.40 20.99 -8.53
CA PRO A 546 20.68 19.97 -9.54
C PRO A 546 21.97 19.17 -9.31
N GLN A 547 22.08 18.01 -9.96
CA GLN A 547 23.31 17.22 -9.99
C GLN A 547 24.35 17.81 -10.94
N GLU A 548 23.93 18.26 -12.12
CA GLU A 548 24.81 18.95 -13.06
C GLU A 548 25.23 20.33 -12.53
N TYR A 549 26.48 20.71 -12.83
CA TYR A 549 27.04 22.02 -12.47
C TYR A 549 26.87 23.00 -13.64
N GLY A 550 26.61 24.27 -13.33
CA GLY A 550 26.34 25.29 -14.34
C GLY A 550 25.65 26.54 -13.81
N GLU A 551 25.23 27.40 -14.73
CA GLU A 551 24.37 28.56 -14.46
C GLU A 551 22.91 28.15 -14.75
N TYR A 552 22.02 28.43 -13.81
CA TYR A 552 20.60 28.06 -13.86
C TYR A 552 19.71 29.26 -13.47
N GLN A 553 18.40 29.15 -13.72
CA GLN A 553 17.39 29.91 -13.00
C GLN A 553 16.61 28.97 -12.06
N LEU A 554 16.53 29.35 -10.79
CA LEU A 554 15.60 28.77 -9.82
C LEU A 554 14.29 29.55 -9.93
N GLN A 555 13.24 28.88 -10.40
CA GLN A 555 11.90 29.43 -10.61
C GLN A 555 11.01 28.98 -9.44
N ILE A 556 10.71 29.87 -8.50
CA ILE A 556 9.78 29.60 -7.39
C ILE A 556 8.35 29.76 -7.90
N ASP A 557 7.47 28.81 -7.56
CA ASP A 557 6.04 28.90 -7.85
C ASP A 557 5.16 28.30 -6.72
N LEU A 558 3.84 28.47 -6.82
CA LEU A 558 2.85 27.78 -6.00
C LEU A 558 2.20 26.64 -6.77
N VAL A 559 1.99 25.52 -6.11
CA VAL A 559 1.16 24.41 -6.60
C VAL A 559 -0.02 24.20 -5.65
N GLN A 560 -1.22 24.00 -6.20
CA GLN A 560 -2.32 23.36 -5.47
C GLN A 560 -2.39 21.91 -5.95
N GLU A 561 -2.23 20.96 -5.02
CA GLU A 561 -2.15 19.54 -5.37
C GLU A 561 -3.42 19.04 -6.06
N GLY A 562 -3.24 18.21 -7.10
CA GLY A 562 -4.33 17.73 -7.96
C GLY A 562 -5.08 18.83 -8.72
N CYS A 563 -4.60 20.08 -8.70
CA CYS A 563 -5.38 21.23 -9.17
C CYS A 563 -4.74 22.03 -10.31
N PHE A 564 -3.55 22.62 -10.07
CA PHE A 564 -2.73 23.39 -11.02
C PHE A 564 -1.49 23.98 -10.33
N TRP A 565 -0.50 24.38 -11.13
CA TRP A 565 0.54 25.36 -10.78
C TRP A 565 0.05 26.78 -11.04
N LEU A 566 0.51 27.77 -10.27
CA LEU A 566 0.06 29.16 -10.41
C LEU A 566 0.54 29.80 -11.73
N GLN A 567 1.70 29.38 -12.25
CA GLN A 567 2.17 29.83 -13.57
C GLN A 567 1.21 29.47 -14.73
N GLU A 568 0.39 28.41 -14.61
CA GLU A 568 -0.63 28.06 -15.61
C GLU A 568 -1.74 29.13 -15.74
N ILE A 569 -1.98 29.88 -14.67
CA ILE A 569 -3.05 30.89 -14.59
C ILE A 569 -2.50 32.26 -14.97
N THR A 570 -1.33 32.59 -14.45
CA THR A 570 -0.71 33.92 -14.57
C THR A 570 0.18 34.06 -15.80
N ASN A 571 0.51 32.95 -16.47
CA ASN A 571 1.55 32.82 -17.50
C ASN A 571 2.94 33.32 -17.03
N LYS A 572 3.19 33.33 -15.71
CA LYS A 572 4.43 33.82 -15.10
C LYS A 572 4.72 33.10 -13.78
N PRO A 573 5.99 32.80 -13.46
CA PRO A 573 6.35 32.39 -12.10
C PRO A 573 6.19 33.52 -11.09
N LEU A 574 6.13 33.12 -9.83
CA LEU A 574 6.16 34.00 -8.67
C LEU A 574 7.49 34.75 -8.51
N LEU A 575 8.62 34.05 -8.73
CA LEU A 575 9.97 34.64 -8.59
C LEU A 575 11.02 33.80 -9.33
N ASN A 576 11.87 34.44 -10.14
CA ASN A 576 13.07 33.82 -10.71
C ASN A 576 14.32 34.33 -9.98
N ILE A 577 15.24 33.44 -9.66
CA ILE A 577 16.52 33.74 -9.02
C ILE A 577 17.65 33.13 -9.85
N SER A 578 18.68 33.92 -10.16
CA SER A 578 19.85 33.41 -10.90
C SER A 578 20.70 32.54 -9.97
N ALA A 579 20.97 31.29 -10.36
CA ALA A 579 21.56 30.30 -9.46
C ALA A 579 22.75 29.60 -10.11
N LYS A 580 23.93 29.74 -9.48
CA LYS A 580 25.15 29.06 -9.89
C LYS A 580 25.35 27.79 -9.06
N VAL A 581 25.39 26.65 -9.74
CA VAL A 581 25.67 25.33 -9.16
C VAL A 581 27.12 24.99 -9.47
N GLU A 582 27.97 25.01 -8.46
CA GLU A 582 29.39 24.63 -8.57
C GLU A 582 29.55 23.13 -8.23
N GLN A 583 30.56 22.48 -8.81
CA GLN A 583 30.87 21.08 -8.49
C GLN A 583 31.21 20.96 -6.99
N ASN A 584 30.61 19.98 -6.30
CA ASN A 584 30.87 19.78 -4.87
C ASN A 584 32.33 19.34 -4.65
N PRO A 585 33.15 20.07 -3.86
CA PRO A 585 34.58 19.76 -3.69
C PRO A 585 34.85 18.40 -3.03
N ASP A 586 33.86 17.78 -2.36
CA ASP A 586 33.99 16.42 -1.85
C ASP A 586 33.82 15.34 -2.94
N GLU A 587 33.09 15.62 -4.03
CA GLU A 587 32.97 14.72 -5.19
C GLU A 587 34.25 14.68 -6.03
N CYS A 588 35.01 15.79 -6.01
CA CYS A 588 36.27 16.03 -6.72
C CYS A 588 37.44 15.10 -6.29
N ARG A 589 37.21 14.19 -5.33
CA ARG A 589 38.15 13.10 -4.94
C ARG A 589 37.89 11.77 -5.64
N SER A 590 36.90 11.69 -6.53
CA SER A 590 36.44 10.45 -7.17
C SER A 590 36.80 10.35 -8.66
N GLU A 591 37.31 11.42 -9.29
CA GLU A 591 37.25 11.58 -10.75
C GLU A 591 38.49 11.08 -11.53
N GLU A 592 39.53 10.57 -10.86
CA GLU A 592 40.74 10.00 -11.53
C GLU A 592 40.49 8.62 -12.21
N SER A 593 39.32 8.36 -12.81
CA SER A 593 39.05 7.08 -13.51
C SER A 593 37.92 7.06 -14.57
N LYS A 594 37.71 8.13 -15.37
CA LYS A 594 36.89 8.04 -16.59
C LYS A 594 37.60 8.59 -17.84
N VAL A 595 37.74 7.74 -18.84
CA VAL A 595 38.22 8.04 -20.20
C VAL A 595 37.33 7.27 -21.19
N ASP A 596 36.96 7.94 -22.29
CA ASP A 596 36.30 7.45 -23.50
C ASP A 596 35.22 6.35 -23.41
N ASN A 597 33.99 6.73 -23.80
CA ASN A 597 33.42 6.23 -25.06
C ASN A 597 32.13 7.00 -25.43
N THR A 598 32.27 8.11 -26.15
CA THR A 598 31.18 8.62 -27.02
C THR A 598 31.28 7.94 -28.37
N PHE A 599 30.21 7.27 -28.81
CA PHE A 599 30.04 6.84 -30.19
C PHE A 599 28.77 7.44 -30.75
N GLU A 600 28.93 8.23 -31.82
CA GLU A 600 27.81 8.75 -32.60
C GLU A 600 27.09 7.60 -33.32
N ILE A 601 25.76 7.61 -33.28
CA ILE A 601 24.95 6.71 -34.10
C ILE A 601 25.07 7.17 -35.56
N LYS A 602 25.32 6.22 -36.47
CA LYS A 602 25.15 6.44 -37.91
C LYS A 602 23.84 5.81 -38.34
N ASP A 603 22.93 6.63 -38.86
CA ASP A 603 21.82 6.16 -39.67
C ASP A 603 22.37 5.61 -41.00
N ASP A 604 22.24 4.30 -41.21
CA ASP A 604 22.01 3.63 -42.50
C ASP A 604 21.82 2.11 -42.23
N GLU A 605 21.20 1.38 -43.18
CA GLU A 605 20.98 -0.09 -43.15
C GLU A 605 19.94 -0.66 -42.14
N ILE A 606 18.70 -0.16 -42.16
CA ILE A 606 17.51 -0.99 -41.81
C ILE A 606 16.57 -1.08 -43.03
N ASN A 607 16.51 -2.26 -43.65
CA ASN A 607 15.61 -2.52 -44.78
C ASN A 607 14.21 -2.94 -44.27
N VAL A 608 13.23 -2.04 -44.41
CA VAL A 608 11.87 -2.23 -43.89
C VAL A 608 11.05 -3.21 -44.74
N GLU A 609 11.31 -3.31 -46.06
CA GLU A 609 10.61 -4.28 -46.92
C GLU A 609 10.85 -5.73 -46.47
N GLU A 610 12.09 -6.12 -46.18
CA GLU A 610 12.44 -7.51 -45.81
C GLU A 610 11.75 -7.95 -44.50
N ILE A 611 11.64 -7.03 -43.53
CA ILE A 611 10.95 -7.26 -42.26
C ILE A 611 9.45 -7.44 -42.50
N MET A 612 8.84 -6.58 -43.32
CA MET A 612 7.41 -6.63 -43.63
C MET A 612 7.02 -7.85 -44.47
N GLU A 613 7.92 -8.37 -45.31
CA GLU A 613 7.71 -9.60 -46.07
C GLU A 613 7.71 -10.83 -45.14
N LYS A 614 8.70 -10.94 -44.24
CA LYS A 614 8.75 -11.98 -43.19
C LYS A 614 7.53 -11.96 -42.26
N ILE A 615 7.00 -10.78 -41.91
CA ILE A 615 5.78 -10.67 -41.11
C ILE A 615 4.56 -11.23 -41.86
N ARG A 616 4.43 -10.95 -43.17
CA ARG A 616 3.32 -11.47 -43.99
C ARG A 616 3.40 -12.98 -44.19
N GLU A 617 4.60 -13.53 -44.28
CA GLU A 617 4.84 -14.98 -44.41
C GLU A 617 4.43 -15.72 -43.12
N ASN A 618 4.88 -15.25 -41.95
CA ASN A 618 4.45 -15.77 -40.65
C ASN A 618 2.92 -15.71 -40.43
N ILE A 619 2.24 -14.70 -40.99
CA ILE A 619 0.77 -14.56 -40.93
C ILE A 619 0.05 -15.56 -41.87
N ARG A 620 0.70 -16.05 -42.93
CA ARG A 620 0.15 -17.11 -43.79
C ARG A 620 0.24 -18.48 -43.14
N GLU A 621 1.40 -18.87 -42.60
CA GLU A 621 1.57 -20.17 -41.94
C GLU A 621 0.56 -20.36 -40.79
N ARG A 622 0.33 -19.29 -40.00
CA ARG A 622 -0.67 -19.27 -38.91
C ARG A 622 -2.14 -19.33 -39.37
N LYS A 623 -2.43 -19.20 -40.67
CA LYS A 623 -3.78 -19.34 -41.23
C LYS A 623 -4.06 -20.72 -41.83
N GLU A 624 -3.04 -21.46 -42.24
CA GLU A 624 -3.23 -22.80 -42.84
C GLU A 624 -3.29 -23.91 -41.79
N ASN A 625 -2.58 -23.78 -40.67
CA ASN A 625 -2.61 -24.73 -39.55
C ASN A 625 -3.74 -24.47 -38.53
N LYS A 626 -5.00 -24.47 -38.99
CA LYS A 626 -6.17 -24.59 -38.10
C LYS A 626 -6.83 -25.97 -38.29
N ASP A 627 -6.50 -26.93 -37.41
CA ASP A 627 -7.30 -28.14 -37.25
C ASP A 627 -8.66 -27.77 -36.63
N PRO A 628 -9.81 -28.00 -37.30
CA PRO A 628 -11.10 -27.54 -36.80
C PRO A 628 -11.55 -28.19 -35.48
N LYS A 629 -11.03 -29.38 -35.16
CA LYS A 629 -11.56 -30.23 -34.07
C LYS A 629 -11.46 -29.63 -32.68
N SER A 630 -10.42 -28.84 -32.41
CA SER A 630 -10.21 -28.26 -31.08
C SER A 630 -11.29 -27.24 -30.70
N ALA A 631 -11.99 -26.64 -31.67
CA ALA A 631 -13.06 -25.70 -31.37
C ALA A 631 -14.34 -26.41 -30.87
N GLU A 632 -14.77 -27.47 -31.58
CA GLU A 632 -15.98 -28.22 -31.23
C GLU A 632 -15.80 -29.02 -29.91
N GLU A 633 -14.60 -29.55 -29.63
CA GLU A 633 -14.30 -30.21 -28.35
C GLU A 633 -14.31 -29.23 -27.17
N ILE A 634 -13.81 -28.00 -27.35
CA ILE A 634 -13.88 -26.95 -26.31
C ILE A 634 -15.33 -26.51 -26.09
N GLU A 635 -16.10 -26.29 -27.16
CA GLU A 635 -17.49 -25.83 -27.06
C GLU A 635 -18.41 -26.90 -26.44
N GLN A 636 -18.17 -28.19 -26.72
CA GLN A 636 -18.84 -29.29 -26.00
C GLN A 636 -18.54 -29.29 -24.50
N VAL A 637 -17.26 -29.17 -24.11
CA VAL A 637 -16.85 -29.15 -22.69
C VAL A 637 -17.48 -27.98 -21.92
N PHE A 638 -17.60 -26.80 -22.52
CA PHE A 638 -18.33 -25.69 -21.90
C PHE A 638 -19.86 -25.87 -21.90
N SER A 639 -20.43 -26.60 -22.86
CA SER A 639 -21.89 -26.84 -22.93
C SER A 639 -22.41 -27.81 -21.85
N GLU A 640 -21.62 -28.79 -21.41
CA GLU A 640 -22.02 -29.72 -20.35
C GLU A 640 -22.04 -29.08 -18.95
N VAL A 641 -21.39 -27.92 -18.76
CA VAL A 641 -21.32 -27.18 -17.49
C VAL A 641 -22.34 -26.03 -17.44
N SER A 642 -23.57 -26.29 -17.90
CA SER A 642 -24.70 -25.37 -17.72
C SER A 642 -25.43 -25.62 -16.39
N PRO A 643 -25.55 -24.63 -15.46
CA PRO A 643 -26.10 -24.88 -14.14
C PRO A 643 -27.59 -25.25 -14.14
N ARG A 644 -27.95 -26.40 -13.55
CA ARG A 644 -29.31 -26.61 -13.06
C ARG A 644 -29.65 -25.52 -12.04
N ALA A 645 -30.78 -24.83 -12.26
CA ALA A 645 -31.23 -23.73 -11.40
C ALA A 645 -31.20 -24.10 -9.91
N ARG A 646 -30.54 -23.25 -9.11
CA ARG A 646 -30.48 -23.31 -7.65
C ARG A 646 -30.79 -21.92 -7.07
N SER A 647 -31.27 -21.90 -5.83
CA SER A 647 -31.71 -20.70 -5.11
C SER A 647 -30.55 -19.76 -4.74
N PRO A 648 -30.80 -18.45 -4.54
CA PRO A 648 -29.79 -17.47 -4.17
C PRO A 648 -29.42 -17.53 -2.68
N GLN A 649 -28.83 -18.64 -2.25
CA GLN A 649 -28.12 -18.80 -0.96
C GLN A 649 -26.92 -19.75 -1.17
N GLU A 650 -25.90 -19.61 -0.32
CA GLU A 650 -24.61 -20.36 -0.30
C GLU A 650 -23.56 -20.02 -1.39
N PRO A 651 -22.60 -19.11 -1.11
CA PRO A 651 -21.36 -18.97 -1.88
C PRO A 651 -20.34 -20.10 -1.56
N GLY A 652 -20.80 -21.29 -1.14
CA GLY A 652 -19.94 -22.36 -0.63
C GLY A 652 -19.49 -23.40 -1.66
N ILE A 653 -20.08 -23.40 -2.86
CA ILE A 653 -20.01 -24.57 -3.77
C ILE A 653 -18.78 -24.53 -4.69
N THR A 654 -18.26 -23.36 -5.05
CA THR A 654 -17.04 -23.21 -5.88
C THR A 654 -15.74 -23.70 -5.22
N ASN A 655 -15.75 -23.88 -3.89
CA ASN A 655 -14.59 -24.39 -3.15
C ASN A 655 -14.45 -25.92 -3.18
N LEU A 656 -15.45 -26.68 -3.63
CA LEU A 656 -15.42 -28.15 -3.60
C LEU A 656 -14.49 -28.75 -4.67
N ASP A 657 -14.43 -28.17 -5.86
CA ASP A 657 -13.58 -28.68 -6.96
C ASP A 657 -12.11 -28.27 -6.84
N TYR A 658 -11.80 -27.33 -5.93
CA TYR A 658 -10.42 -26.95 -5.55
C TYR A 658 -9.95 -27.62 -4.25
N ASP A 659 -10.77 -28.48 -3.64
CA ASP A 659 -10.38 -29.22 -2.44
C ASP A 659 -9.49 -30.43 -2.79
N ILE A 660 -8.18 -30.21 -2.76
CA ILE A 660 -7.16 -31.25 -3.01
C ILE A 660 -7.17 -32.39 -1.97
N ARG A 661 -8.01 -32.32 -0.92
CA ARG A 661 -8.18 -33.40 0.08
C ARG A 661 -8.94 -34.57 -0.53
N ASN A 662 -8.21 -35.48 -1.17
CA ASN A 662 -8.72 -36.77 -1.65
C ASN A 662 -9.07 -37.73 -0.48
N ASP A 663 -10.16 -37.44 0.24
CA ASP A 663 -10.66 -38.21 1.37
C ASP A 663 -11.16 -39.63 0.98
N ASN A 664 -11.22 -39.96 -0.32
CA ASN A 664 -11.56 -41.29 -0.83
C ASN A 664 -10.37 -42.29 -0.85
N TYR A 665 -9.17 -41.90 -0.40
CA TYR A 665 -7.98 -42.76 -0.48
C TYR A 665 -7.97 -43.92 0.55
N SER A 666 -8.62 -45.03 0.21
CA SER A 666 -8.76 -46.21 1.09
C SER A 666 -7.48 -47.08 1.16
N ILE A 667 -6.62 -46.80 2.14
CA ILE A 667 -5.40 -47.58 2.42
C ILE A 667 -5.77 -49.01 2.86
N SER A 668 -5.61 -49.97 1.95
CA SER A 668 -5.84 -51.40 2.17
C SER A 668 -4.58 -52.24 1.87
N SER A 669 -4.56 -53.51 2.29
CA SER A 669 -3.43 -54.42 2.08
C SER A 669 -3.86 -55.88 2.14
N HIS A 670 -3.49 -56.67 1.14
CA HIS A 670 -4.04 -58.02 0.90
C HIS A 670 -3.31 -59.15 1.67
N ARG A 671 -2.43 -58.83 2.62
CA ARG A 671 -1.60 -59.81 3.37
C ARG A 671 -2.18 -60.05 4.78
N PRO A 672 -2.63 -61.27 5.15
CA PRO A 672 -3.47 -61.51 6.33
C PRO A 672 -2.92 -61.05 7.70
N LEU A 673 -1.60 -61.08 7.91
CA LEU A 673 -0.97 -60.72 9.20
C LEU A 673 -0.17 -59.42 9.13
N LEU A 674 0.58 -59.21 8.05
CA LEU A 674 1.40 -57.99 7.86
C LEU A 674 0.57 -56.78 7.37
N GLY A 675 -0.56 -57.01 6.70
CA GLY A 675 -1.39 -55.94 6.14
C GLY A 675 -1.93 -54.99 7.20
N THR A 676 -2.43 -55.53 8.32
CA THR A 676 -2.97 -54.75 9.44
C THR A 676 -1.93 -53.80 10.07
N PHE A 677 -0.66 -54.23 10.13
CA PHE A 677 0.44 -53.43 10.67
C PHE A 677 0.87 -52.34 9.68
N LEU A 678 0.95 -52.65 8.39
CA LEU A 678 1.25 -51.69 7.32
C LEU A 678 0.14 -50.63 7.15
N ILE A 679 -1.14 -51.02 7.28
CA ILE A 679 -2.28 -50.09 7.28
C ILE A 679 -2.22 -49.16 8.50
N LYS A 680 -1.91 -49.69 9.70
CA LYS A 680 -1.70 -48.84 10.90
C LYS A 680 -0.54 -47.86 10.71
N GLY A 681 0.62 -48.33 10.24
CA GLY A 681 1.79 -47.48 10.00
C GLY A 681 1.50 -46.36 9.00
N ARG A 682 0.91 -46.69 7.84
CA ARG A 682 0.52 -45.69 6.83
C ARG A 682 -0.54 -44.72 7.33
N LYS A 683 -1.52 -45.16 8.13
CA LYS A 683 -2.50 -44.26 8.77
C LYS A 683 -1.85 -43.32 9.80
N LEU A 684 -0.82 -43.77 10.53
CA LEU A 684 -0.09 -42.93 11.48
C LEU A 684 0.68 -41.83 10.74
N VAL A 685 1.46 -42.19 9.72
CA VAL A 685 2.21 -41.23 8.89
C VAL A 685 1.29 -40.25 8.18
N HIS A 686 0.19 -40.73 7.58
CA HIS A 686 -0.78 -39.87 6.90
C HIS A 686 -1.52 -38.93 7.87
N GLY A 687 -1.75 -39.36 9.11
CA GLY A 687 -2.34 -38.53 10.16
C GLY A 687 -1.42 -37.40 10.65
N GLU A 688 -0.13 -37.68 10.86
CA GLU A 688 0.82 -36.62 11.24
C GLU A 688 1.16 -35.70 10.06
N VAL A 689 1.25 -36.21 8.82
CA VAL A 689 1.39 -35.35 7.62
C VAL A 689 0.20 -34.39 7.49
N ARG A 690 -1.04 -34.88 7.67
CA ARG A 690 -2.23 -33.98 7.74
C ARG A 690 -2.06 -32.91 8.82
N ARG A 691 -1.55 -33.24 10.01
CA ARG A 691 -1.38 -32.29 11.12
C ARG A 691 -0.50 -31.08 10.79
N TYR A 692 0.50 -31.22 9.92
CA TYR A 692 1.36 -30.11 9.48
C TYR A 692 0.89 -29.48 8.16
N VAL A 693 0.26 -30.24 7.27
CA VAL A 693 -0.17 -29.76 5.94
C VAL A 693 -1.58 -29.16 5.95
N ASP A 694 -2.54 -29.76 6.67
CA ASP A 694 -3.93 -29.27 6.72
C ASP A 694 -4.05 -27.83 7.26
N PRO A 695 -3.26 -27.34 8.26
CA PRO A 695 -3.32 -25.94 8.69
C PRO A 695 -2.79 -24.95 7.63
N VAL A 696 -1.83 -25.37 6.79
CA VAL A 696 -1.30 -24.57 5.68
C VAL A 696 -2.33 -24.53 4.55
N LEU A 697 -2.88 -25.69 4.18
CA LEU A 697 -3.97 -25.79 3.21
C LEU A 697 -5.21 -25.03 3.69
N GLN A 698 -5.57 -25.07 4.97
CA GLN A 698 -6.69 -24.28 5.52
C GLN A 698 -6.44 -22.78 5.40
N LYS A 699 -5.23 -22.29 5.70
CA LYS A 699 -4.88 -20.87 5.49
C LYS A 699 -4.93 -20.49 4.01
N GLN A 700 -4.51 -21.38 3.11
CA GLN A 700 -4.60 -21.14 1.67
C GLN A 700 -6.05 -21.22 1.14
N SER A 701 -6.88 -22.15 1.64
CA SER A 701 -8.32 -22.20 1.35
C SER A 701 -9.06 -20.99 1.90
N GLN A 702 -8.67 -20.46 3.07
CA GLN A 702 -9.24 -19.23 3.63
C GLN A 702 -8.81 -17.99 2.83
N LEU A 703 -7.54 -17.93 2.40
CA LEU A 703 -7.06 -16.89 1.49
C LEU A 703 -7.80 -16.95 0.15
N ASN A 704 -7.92 -18.15 -0.44
CA ASN A 704 -8.65 -18.37 -1.69
C ASN A 704 -10.15 -18.07 -1.55
N TYR A 705 -10.78 -18.38 -0.41
CA TYR A 705 -12.18 -18.02 -0.13
C TYR A 705 -12.36 -16.51 -0.03
N ASN A 706 -11.50 -15.82 0.74
CA ASN A 706 -11.54 -14.36 0.86
C ASN A 706 -11.28 -13.68 -0.50
N LEU A 707 -10.30 -14.18 -1.26
CA LEU A 707 -9.95 -13.68 -2.59
C LEU A 707 -11.06 -13.96 -3.61
N ALA A 708 -11.69 -15.15 -3.57
CA ALA A 708 -12.84 -15.48 -4.41
C ALA A 708 -14.09 -14.66 -4.04
N GLY A 709 -14.26 -14.29 -2.76
CA GLY A 709 -15.24 -13.31 -2.30
C GLY A 709 -15.00 -11.96 -2.95
N VAL A 710 -13.82 -11.36 -2.74
CA VAL A 710 -13.44 -10.08 -3.35
C VAL A 710 -13.53 -10.10 -4.88
N LEU A 711 -13.15 -11.19 -5.54
CA LEU A 711 -13.29 -11.37 -6.99
C LEU A 711 -14.75 -11.57 -7.43
N SER A 712 -15.61 -12.15 -6.59
CA SER A 712 -17.05 -12.26 -6.84
C SER A 712 -17.73 -10.90 -6.68
N ASP A 713 -17.40 -10.14 -5.64
CA ASP A 713 -17.91 -8.79 -5.40
C ASP A 713 -17.44 -7.83 -6.50
N ALA A 714 -16.17 -7.94 -6.93
CA ALA A 714 -15.63 -7.22 -8.07
C ALA A 714 -16.30 -7.64 -9.39
N LYS A 715 -16.62 -8.93 -9.58
CA LYS A 715 -17.36 -9.43 -10.74
C LYS A 715 -18.82 -8.96 -10.75
N GLU A 716 -19.49 -8.93 -9.61
CA GLU A 716 -20.87 -8.44 -9.50
C GLU A 716 -20.93 -6.92 -9.71
N THR A 717 -19.94 -6.20 -9.18
CA THR A 717 -19.71 -4.76 -9.46
C THR A 717 -19.43 -4.53 -10.96
N ALA A 718 -18.55 -5.33 -11.57
CA ALA A 718 -18.23 -5.24 -13.00
C ALA A 718 -19.43 -5.60 -13.88
N ASN A 719 -20.23 -6.61 -13.54
CA ASN A 719 -21.49 -6.94 -14.22
C ASN A 719 -22.52 -5.80 -14.07
N SER A 720 -22.65 -5.22 -12.86
CA SER A 720 -23.51 -4.06 -12.61
C SER A 720 -23.07 -2.84 -13.43
N CYS A 721 -21.75 -2.66 -13.61
CA CYS A 721 -21.20 -1.64 -14.48
C CYS A 721 -21.45 -1.97 -15.97
N SER A 722 -21.23 -3.21 -16.40
CA SER A 722 -21.50 -3.68 -17.77
C SER A 722 -22.96 -3.49 -18.17
N HIS A 723 -23.92 -3.87 -17.32
CA HIS A 723 -25.34 -3.62 -17.60
C HIS A 723 -25.72 -2.14 -17.62
N LYS A 724 -25.01 -1.29 -16.86
CA LYS A 724 -25.18 0.18 -16.97
C LYS A 724 -24.60 0.70 -18.28
N VAL A 725 -23.44 0.20 -18.71
CA VAL A 725 -22.82 0.54 -19.99
C VAL A 725 -23.71 0.06 -21.15
N GLU A 726 -24.12 -1.20 -21.19
CA GLU A 726 -25.06 -1.75 -22.19
C GLU A 726 -26.35 -0.94 -22.29
N LYS A 727 -26.93 -0.55 -21.14
CA LYS A 727 -28.14 0.30 -21.10
C LYS A 727 -27.86 1.71 -21.65
N LEU A 728 -26.75 2.34 -21.27
CA LEU A 728 -26.36 3.66 -21.77
C LEU A 728 -25.99 3.62 -23.25
N THR A 729 -25.37 2.55 -23.74
CA THR A 729 -25.09 2.31 -25.17
C THR A 729 -26.39 2.17 -25.95
N SER A 730 -27.38 1.41 -25.44
CA SER A 730 -28.70 1.32 -26.06
C SER A 730 -29.44 2.67 -26.08
N GLU A 731 -29.33 3.47 -25.01
CA GLU A 731 -29.90 4.83 -24.96
C GLU A 731 -29.19 5.79 -25.94
N ILE A 732 -27.88 5.62 -26.14
CA ILE A 732 -27.10 6.36 -27.15
C ILE A 732 -27.48 5.93 -28.57
N GLU A 733 -27.66 4.64 -28.84
CA GLU A 733 -28.10 4.14 -30.16
C GLU A 733 -29.50 4.65 -30.54
N GLU A 734 -30.45 4.67 -29.59
CA GLU A 734 -31.77 5.28 -29.80
C GLU A 734 -31.66 6.79 -30.09
N LEU A 735 -30.84 7.52 -29.32
CA LEU A 735 -30.60 8.96 -29.54
C LEU A 735 -29.85 9.27 -30.84
N GLU A 736 -28.97 8.38 -31.31
CA GLU A 736 -28.32 8.49 -32.62
C GLU A 736 -29.31 8.27 -33.77
N ASP A 737 -30.22 7.30 -33.66
CA ASP A 737 -31.24 7.05 -34.68
C ASP A 737 -32.31 8.15 -34.72
N GLU A 738 -32.70 8.72 -33.56
CA GLU A 738 -33.47 9.98 -33.54
C GLU A 738 -32.70 11.12 -34.22
N ASN A 739 -31.38 11.24 -33.99
CA ASN A 739 -30.55 12.23 -34.68
C ASN A 739 -30.47 12.00 -36.20
N ARG A 740 -30.35 10.74 -36.65
CA ARG A 740 -30.36 10.38 -38.09
C ARG A 740 -31.72 10.70 -38.73
N LEU A 741 -32.82 10.45 -38.02
CA LEU A 741 -34.17 10.80 -38.45
C LEU A 741 -34.39 12.33 -38.48
N LEU A 742 -33.89 13.07 -37.49
CA LEU A 742 -33.94 14.53 -37.46
C LEU A 742 -33.10 15.15 -38.59
N LYS A 743 -31.89 14.65 -38.84
CA LYS A 743 -31.02 15.12 -39.94
C LYS A 743 -31.66 14.89 -41.30
N SER A 744 -32.16 13.70 -41.61
CA SER A 744 -32.84 13.44 -42.89
C SER A 744 -34.11 14.29 -43.08
N LYS A 745 -34.81 14.62 -41.98
CA LYS A 745 -35.97 15.53 -42.01
C LYS A 745 -35.58 17.00 -42.21
N ILE A 746 -34.45 17.43 -41.67
CA ILE A 746 -33.84 18.75 -41.96
C ILE A 746 -33.40 18.83 -43.42
N GLU A 747 -32.78 17.78 -43.98
CA GLU A 747 -32.41 17.73 -45.40
C GLU A 747 -33.64 17.78 -46.31
N GLN A 748 -34.70 17.03 -45.99
CA GLN A 748 -35.97 17.09 -46.74
C GLN A 748 -36.55 18.52 -46.71
N LEU A 749 -36.71 19.12 -45.53
CA LEU A 749 -37.22 20.48 -45.38
C LEU A 749 -36.33 21.52 -46.08
N SER A 750 -35.01 21.34 -46.07
CA SER A 750 -34.07 22.18 -46.82
C SER A 750 -34.30 22.06 -48.33
N SER A 751 -34.52 20.85 -48.85
CA SER A 751 -34.82 20.63 -50.27
C SER A 751 -36.17 21.23 -50.70
N GLU A 752 -37.19 21.14 -49.84
CA GLU A 752 -38.50 21.79 -50.05
C GLU A 752 -38.37 23.32 -50.02
N THR A 753 -37.57 23.86 -49.09
CA THR A 753 -37.30 25.31 -48.99
C THR A 753 -36.57 25.84 -50.22
N GLU A 754 -35.53 25.15 -50.69
CA GLU A 754 -34.78 25.55 -51.87
C GLU A 754 -35.65 25.44 -53.15
N LYS A 755 -36.53 24.44 -53.21
CA LYS A 755 -37.51 24.31 -54.31
C LYS A 755 -38.56 25.44 -54.30
N LEU A 756 -39.13 25.76 -53.15
CA LEU A 756 -40.08 26.89 -52.99
C LEU A 756 -39.42 28.24 -53.32
N LYS A 757 -38.12 28.38 -53.04
CA LYS A 757 -37.30 29.55 -53.37
C LYS A 757 -37.09 29.67 -54.89
N VAL A 758 -36.81 28.57 -55.59
CA VAL A 758 -36.76 28.52 -57.07
C VAL A 758 -38.14 28.84 -57.68
N GLU A 759 -39.22 28.26 -57.17
CA GLU A 759 -40.59 28.58 -57.61
C GLU A 759 -40.95 30.06 -57.35
N SER A 760 -40.48 30.64 -56.25
CA SER A 760 -40.64 32.06 -55.93
C SER A 760 -39.85 33.00 -56.87
N GLU A 761 -38.62 32.64 -57.25
CA GLU A 761 -37.86 33.39 -58.25
C GLU A 761 -38.46 33.27 -59.66
N GLN A 762 -38.96 32.09 -60.02
CA GLN A 762 -39.65 31.90 -61.29
C GLN A 762 -40.95 32.74 -61.34
N LEU A 763 -41.79 32.70 -60.29
CA LEU A 763 -42.98 33.55 -60.17
C LEU A 763 -42.64 35.04 -60.21
N LYS A 764 -41.56 35.49 -59.54
CA LYS A 764 -41.03 36.85 -59.69
C LYS A 764 -40.73 37.18 -61.15
N SER A 765 -40.05 36.28 -61.87
CA SER A 765 -39.68 36.49 -63.28
C SER A 765 -40.92 36.56 -64.19
N GLU A 766 -41.94 35.74 -63.93
CA GLU A 766 -43.19 35.71 -64.70
C GLU A 766 -44.02 36.98 -64.43
N VAL A 767 -44.14 37.41 -63.17
CA VAL A 767 -44.79 38.68 -62.80
C VAL A 767 -44.06 39.88 -63.41
N VAL A 768 -42.73 39.95 -63.33
CA VAL A 768 -41.94 41.02 -63.94
C VAL A 768 -42.11 41.04 -65.47
N ASN A 769 -42.13 39.88 -66.12
CA ASN A 769 -42.38 39.79 -67.57
C ASN A 769 -43.83 40.16 -67.95
N SER A 770 -44.82 39.85 -67.10
CA SER A 770 -46.21 40.25 -67.31
C SER A 770 -46.38 41.77 -67.19
N VAL A 771 -45.89 42.36 -66.10
CA VAL A 771 -45.88 43.82 -65.89
C VAL A 771 -45.11 44.53 -67.01
N LYS A 772 -43.97 43.97 -67.46
CA LYS A 772 -43.22 44.51 -68.59
C LYS A 772 -44.04 44.51 -69.89
N LYS A 773 -44.79 43.45 -70.18
CA LYS A 773 -45.70 43.41 -71.34
C LYS A 773 -46.86 44.41 -71.23
N GLU A 774 -47.44 44.59 -70.05
CA GLU A 774 -48.47 45.61 -69.84
C GLU A 774 -47.90 47.03 -70.03
N VAL A 775 -46.71 47.31 -69.49
CA VAL A 775 -46.01 48.58 -69.68
C VAL A 775 -45.62 48.79 -71.14
N GLU A 776 -45.12 47.78 -71.85
CA GLU A 776 -44.83 47.85 -73.30
C GLU A 776 -46.10 48.05 -74.14
N SER A 777 -47.23 47.47 -73.73
CA SER A 777 -48.54 47.69 -74.35
C SER A 777 -49.07 49.11 -74.12
N ILE A 778 -48.94 49.64 -72.89
CA ILE A 778 -49.28 51.03 -72.55
C ILE A 778 -48.39 52.02 -73.31
N ILE A 779 -47.08 51.77 -73.38
CA ILE A 779 -46.14 52.57 -74.18
C ILE A 779 -46.52 52.52 -75.67
N SER A 780 -46.91 51.35 -76.18
CA SER A 780 -47.37 51.21 -77.58
C SER A 780 -48.68 51.95 -77.83
N ALA A 781 -49.63 51.95 -76.89
CA ALA A 781 -50.88 52.71 -76.97
C ALA A 781 -50.64 54.23 -76.89
N VAL A 782 -49.74 54.68 -76.01
CA VAL A 782 -49.31 56.09 -75.92
C VAL A 782 -48.56 56.52 -77.18
N ASN A 783 -47.70 55.66 -77.73
CA ASN A 783 -47.04 55.92 -79.02
C ASN A 783 -48.05 55.97 -80.17
N LEU A 784 -49.08 55.12 -80.19
CA LEU A 784 -50.16 55.18 -81.19
C LEU A 784 -51.01 56.45 -81.07
N ASP A 785 -51.24 56.96 -79.86
CA ASP A 785 -51.91 58.26 -79.64
C ASP A 785 -51.01 59.44 -80.03
N LEU A 786 -49.71 59.38 -79.72
CA LEU A 786 -48.70 60.35 -80.18
C LEU A 786 -48.55 60.35 -81.70
N GLU A 787 -48.51 59.18 -82.35
CA GLU A 787 -48.49 59.03 -83.80
C GLU A 787 -49.82 59.49 -84.43
N SER A 788 -50.96 59.23 -83.79
CA SER A 788 -52.27 59.74 -84.26
C SER A 788 -52.34 61.27 -84.18
N LYS A 789 -51.76 61.88 -83.13
CA LYS A 789 -51.64 63.33 -82.98
C LYS A 789 -50.62 63.93 -83.95
N ALA A 790 -49.48 63.28 -84.16
CA ALA A 790 -48.48 63.66 -85.16
C ALA A 790 -49.01 63.49 -86.60
N TRP A 791 -49.85 62.48 -86.85
CA TRP A 791 -50.57 62.29 -88.10
C TRP A 791 -51.65 63.36 -88.30
N LEU A 792 -52.40 63.73 -87.26
CA LEU A 792 -53.33 64.86 -87.31
C LEU A 792 -52.61 66.18 -87.63
N ASN A 793 -51.45 66.44 -87.01
CA ASN A 793 -50.58 67.56 -87.39
C ASN A 793 -50.13 67.44 -88.85
N LYS A 794 -49.63 66.28 -89.29
CA LYS A 794 -49.25 66.05 -90.70
C LYS A 794 -50.42 66.13 -91.69
N VAL A 795 -51.67 65.92 -91.26
CA VAL A 795 -52.87 66.10 -92.10
C VAL A 795 -53.32 67.55 -92.13
N LEU A 796 -53.15 68.31 -91.04
CA LEU A 796 -53.28 69.77 -91.02
C LEU A 796 -52.22 70.41 -91.93
N GLU A 797 -50.94 70.08 -91.73
CA GLU A 797 -49.83 70.46 -92.60
C GLU A 797 -50.07 70.01 -94.05
N SER A 798 -50.48 68.77 -94.30
CA SER A 798 -50.77 68.30 -95.67
C SER A 798 -51.99 68.99 -96.29
N ARG A 799 -52.92 69.56 -95.53
CA ARG A 799 -54.00 70.40 -96.09
C ARG A 799 -53.53 71.83 -96.37
N ILE A 800 -52.64 72.36 -95.53
CA ILE A 800 -51.97 73.65 -95.76
C ILE A 800 -51.07 73.56 -97.01
N GLN A 801 -50.25 72.52 -97.12
CA GLN A 801 -49.31 72.31 -98.24
C GLN A 801 -50.01 71.89 -99.55
N LYS A 802 -51.03 71.02 -99.51
CA LYS A 802 -51.81 70.67 -100.73
C LYS A 802 -52.76 71.76 -101.19
N GLY A 803 -52.83 72.89 -100.47
CA GLY A 803 -53.40 74.14 -101.00
C GLY A 803 -52.43 74.94 -101.87
N LEU A 804 -51.12 74.62 -101.88
CA LEU A 804 -50.08 75.50 -102.41
C LEU A 804 -49.35 74.99 -103.66
N GLU A 805 -49.04 73.68 -103.78
CA GLU A 805 -48.17 73.19 -104.87
C GLU A 805 -48.78 72.07 -105.74
N ASN A 806 -48.96 72.41 -107.03
CA ASN A 806 -49.03 71.49 -108.16
C ASN A 806 -47.62 71.24 -108.73
N GLN A 807 -47.46 70.16 -109.53
CA GLN A 807 -46.28 69.81 -110.38
C GLN A 807 -45.07 69.13 -109.67
N GLY A 808 -44.34 68.22 -110.37
CA GLY A 808 -42.92 67.90 -110.02
C GLY A 808 -42.42 66.43 -109.88
N THR A 809 -42.54 65.59 -110.91
CA THR A 809 -41.65 64.45 -111.33
C THR A 809 -40.51 63.85 -110.44
N ASP A 810 -40.54 62.50 -110.31
CA ASP A 810 -39.49 61.46 -110.54
C ASP A 810 -38.16 61.26 -109.72
N SER A 811 -38.04 60.04 -109.15
CA SER A 811 -36.93 59.04 -109.27
C SER A 811 -35.77 58.82 -108.23
N SER A 812 -35.64 57.54 -107.81
CA SER A 812 -34.43 56.70 -107.49
C SER A 812 -33.31 57.06 -106.46
N GLY A 813 -33.34 56.44 -105.26
CA GLY A 813 -32.59 55.21 -104.87
C GLY A 813 -31.06 55.14 -104.53
N LYS A 814 -30.74 54.52 -103.35
CA LYS A 814 -29.56 53.68 -102.91
C LYS A 814 -28.40 54.24 -102.03
N ALA A 815 -28.20 53.64 -100.83
CA ALA A 815 -26.94 53.20 -100.15
C ALA A 815 -27.28 52.57 -98.75
N ASN A 816 -26.90 51.33 -98.38
CA ASN A 816 -25.67 50.80 -97.71
C ASN A 816 -25.36 51.39 -96.30
N THR A 817 -24.89 50.69 -95.25
CA THR A 817 -24.21 49.36 -94.97
C THR A 817 -24.24 49.09 -93.41
N GLN A 818 -23.83 47.99 -92.73
CA GLN A 818 -23.59 46.52 -92.93
C GLN A 818 -23.01 45.91 -91.57
N ILE A 819 -22.74 44.59 -91.44
CA ILE A 819 -21.94 43.85 -90.39
C ILE A 819 -22.75 43.34 -89.16
N ASN A 820 -22.68 42.12 -88.55
CA ASN A 820 -21.97 40.80 -88.65
C ASN A 820 -20.88 40.49 -87.55
N SER A 821 -20.57 39.26 -87.06
CA SER A 821 -21.32 37.98 -86.78
C SER A 821 -20.42 36.84 -86.19
N SER A 822 -20.93 35.99 -85.26
CA SER A 822 -20.41 34.63 -84.82
C SER A 822 -19.10 34.54 -83.98
N GLY A 823 -18.69 33.43 -83.30
CA GLY A 823 -19.28 32.09 -82.98
C GLY A 823 -18.24 30.97 -82.58
N LYS A 824 -18.69 29.72 -82.26
CA LYS A 824 -17.93 28.41 -82.08
C LYS A 824 -17.17 28.13 -80.74
N ALA A 825 -16.75 26.89 -80.36
CA ALA A 825 -17.23 25.48 -80.51
C ALA A 825 -16.30 24.43 -79.76
N ASN A 826 -16.68 23.12 -79.74
CA ASN A 826 -15.95 21.87 -79.34
C ASN A 826 -16.02 21.41 -77.85
N ALA A 827 -16.03 20.10 -77.48
CA ALA A 827 -16.35 18.84 -78.20
C ALA A 827 -16.61 17.62 -77.24
N GLN A 828 -17.67 16.83 -77.53
CA GLN A 828 -17.78 15.35 -77.70
C GLN A 828 -16.94 14.34 -76.86
N ILE A 829 -17.35 13.10 -76.49
CA ILE A 829 -18.58 12.24 -76.64
C ILE A 829 -18.50 11.15 -75.51
N ASN A 830 -19.52 10.87 -74.67
CA ASN A 830 -20.71 9.99 -74.81
C ASN A 830 -20.44 8.46 -75.03
N THR A 831 -21.17 7.45 -74.49
CA THR A 831 -22.19 7.27 -73.40
C THR A 831 -22.53 5.76 -73.24
N SER A 832 -22.99 5.28 -72.06
CA SER A 832 -23.89 4.11 -71.76
C SER A 832 -23.81 2.76 -72.54
N GLY A 833 -24.03 1.55 -71.99
CA GLY A 833 -24.52 1.09 -70.67
C GLY A 833 -25.90 0.39 -70.72
N LYS A 834 -25.99 -0.95 -70.55
CA LYS A 834 -27.21 -1.73 -70.15
C LYS A 834 -26.94 -3.23 -69.86
N THR A 835 -27.98 -4.03 -69.55
CA THR A 835 -27.93 -5.21 -68.65
C THR A 835 -28.37 -6.57 -69.21
N SER A 836 -27.94 -7.63 -68.49
CA SER A 836 -28.62 -8.93 -68.19
C SER A 836 -28.82 -10.06 -69.25
N ALA A 837 -28.42 -11.28 -68.83
CA ALA A 837 -29.01 -12.62 -69.04
C ALA A 837 -28.32 -13.70 -69.95
N LEU A 838 -27.88 -14.78 -69.29
CA LEU A 838 -27.88 -16.23 -69.67
C LEU A 838 -26.98 -16.84 -70.78
N ASN A 839 -26.16 -17.82 -70.32
CA ASN A 839 -25.79 -19.14 -70.92
C ASN A 839 -24.65 -19.35 -71.97
N ASN A 840 -23.90 -20.44 -71.71
CA ASN A 840 -23.18 -21.39 -72.61
C ASN A 840 -21.85 -21.03 -73.33
N SER A 841 -20.75 -21.67 -72.89
CA SER A 841 -19.84 -22.56 -73.68
C SER A 841 -18.71 -23.10 -72.77
N PHE A 842 -18.42 -24.41 -72.65
CA PHE A 842 -17.88 -25.45 -73.56
C PHE A 842 -16.33 -25.51 -73.67
N GLY A 843 -15.74 -26.63 -73.20
CA GLY A 843 -14.33 -27.02 -73.36
C GLY A 843 -14.07 -28.46 -72.85
N LYS A 844 -13.11 -29.21 -73.43
CA LYS A 844 -12.81 -30.63 -73.12
C LYS A 844 -11.32 -30.97 -73.24
N ALA A 845 -10.80 -31.89 -72.41
CA ALA A 845 -9.80 -32.92 -72.79
C ALA A 845 -9.56 -34.00 -71.69
N ASN A 846 -9.63 -35.29 -72.08
CA ASN A 846 -8.69 -36.43 -71.87
C ASN A 846 -7.96 -36.66 -70.50
N ALA A 847 -7.66 -37.90 -70.03
CA ALA A 847 -7.91 -39.27 -70.54
C ALA A 847 -7.76 -40.41 -69.47
N GLN A 848 -8.20 -41.63 -69.85
CA GLN A 848 -7.82 -43.03 -69.51
C GLN A 848 -6.65 -43.31 -68.52
N ASN A 849 -6.51 -44.43 -67.77
CA ASN A 849 -7.17 -45.77 -67.63
C ASN A 849 -6.58 -46.46 -66.34
N ASN A 850 -6.90 -47.68 -65.87
CA ASN A 850 -8.09 -48.58 -65.77
C ASN A 850 -7.65 -49.94 -65.14
N LEU A 851 -8.58 -50.84 -64.75
CA LEU A 851 -8.40 -52.28 -64.34
C LEU A 851 -7.78 -52.54 -62.94
N THR A 852 -7.96 -53.65 -62.19
CA THR A 852 -8.94 -54.79 -62.15
C THR A 852 -8.81 -55.60 -60.83
N GLY A 853 -9.89 -56.24 -60.34
CA GLY A 853 -9.78 -57.45 -59.48
C GLY A 853 -11.02 -57.82 -58.62
N LYS A 854 -11.37 -59.12 -58.49
CA LYS A 854 -12.43 -59.66 -57.60
C LYS A 854 -12.00 -61.02 -57.00
N ALA A 855 -12.44 -61.35 -55.77
CA ALA A 855 -13.36 -62.48 -55.46
C ALA A 855 -13.25 -63.10 -54.03
N ASN A 856 -14.39 -63.12 -53.32
CA ASN A 856 -15.00 -64.18 -52.46
C ASN A 856 -14.24 -65.06 -51.43
N ALA A 857 -15.06 -65.53 -50.46
CA ALA A 857 -14.98 -66.78 -49.66
C ALA A 857 -14.06 -66.82 -48.41
N HIS A 858 -14.41 -67.43 -47.25
CA HIS A 858 -15.73 -67.81 -46.68
C HIS A 858 -15.58 -68.25 -45.19
N ILE A 859 -16.71 -68.57 -44.51
CA ILE A 859 -16.85 -69.41 -43.29
C ILE A 859 -16.38 -68.85 -41.91
N ASN A 860 -17.37 -68.67 -41.01
CA ASN A 860 -17.58 -69.14 -39.62
C ASN A 860 -16.36 -69.41 -38.67
N THR A 861 -16.46 -69.43 -37.32
CA THR A 861 -17.62 -69.68 -36.42
C THR A 861 -17.37 -69.14 -34.99
N SER A 862 -18.42 -69.15 -34.16
CA SER A 862 -18.46 -69.10 -32.68
C SER A 862 -17.32 -69.75 -31.88
N GLY A 863 -17.08 -69.27 -30.65
CA GLY A 863 -16.38 -70.04 -29.62
C GLY A 863 -16.44 -69.40 -28.22
N ASN A 864 -16.95 -70.12 -27.23
CA ASN A 864 -17.02 -69.70 -25.82
C ASN A 864 -16.16 -70.65 -24.95
N ALA A 865 -15.88 -70.25 -23.71
CA ALA A 865 -15.49 -71.07 -22.54
C ALA A 865 -14.00 -71.50 -22.30
N ASN A 866 -13.55 -71.17 -21.09
CA ASN A 866 -12.90 -72.01 -20.06
C ASN A 866 -11.95 -73.18 -20.43
N THR A 867 -10.72 -73.13 -19.90
CA THR A 867 -10.16 -74.07 -18.87
C THR A 867 -8.79 -73.53 -18.43
N GLN A 868 -8.46 -73.28 -17.16
CA GLN A 868 -8.41 -74.06 -15.91
C GLN A 868 -7.25 -75.07 -15.73
N THR A 869 -6.50 -74.83 -14.64
CA THR A 869 -5.83 -75.77 -13.70
C THR A 869 -4.51 -76.48 -14.03
N ASN A 870 -3.47 -76.01 -13.33
CA ASN A 870 -2.59 -76.75 -12.39
C ASN A 870 -1.75 -77.97 -12.83
N THR A 871 -0.42 -77.88 -12.66
CA THR A 871 0.52 -78.83 -11.97
C THR A 871 1.98 -78.35 -12.22
N SER A 872 3.05 -78.68 -11.46
CA SER A 872 3.27 -78.89 -10.01
C SER A 872 4.77 -79.19 -9.75
N GLY A 873 5.41 -78.58 -8.74
CA GLY A 873 6.81 -78.84 -8.32
C GLY A 873 7.82 -77.77 -8.80
N SER A 874 8.79 -77.25 -8.02
CA SER A 874 9.78 -77.82 -7.07
C SER A 874 11.17 -77.95 -7.76
N ALA A 875 12.29 -77.37 -7.30
CA ALA A 875 12.62 -76.64 -6.05
C ALA A 875 13.83 -75.67 -6.18
N ASN A 876 14.06 -74.84 -5.14
CA ASN A 876 15.37 -74.47 -4.51
C ASN A 876 16.56 -73.92 -5.35
N THR A 877 17.33 -72.87 -4.96
CA THR A 877 17.40 -72.05 -3.71
C THR A 877 17.98 -70.63 -3.99
N GLN A 878 17.57 -69.64 -3.18
CA GLN A 878 18.20 -68.33 -2.85
C GLN A 878 19.33 -67.71 -3.72
N ILE A 879 19.09 -66.48 -4.18
CA ILE A 879 19.97 -65.31 -3.87
C ILE A 879 19.05 -64.19 -3.34
N ASN A 880 19.52 -63.40 -2.37
CA ASN A 880 18.74 -62.31 -1.77
C ASN A 880 18.79 -61.03 -2.61
N ALA A 881 17.65 -60.34 -2.74
CA ALA A 881 17.57 -58.95 -3.19
C ALA A 881 16.77 -58.14 -2.17
N SER A 882 17.40 -57.12 -1.58
CA SER A 882 16.78 -56.22 -0.60
C SER A 882 16.55 -54.84 -1.22
N CYS A 883 15.36 -54.63 -1.77
CA CYS A 883 14.96 -53.35 -2.35
C CYS A 883 14.00 -52.61 -1.40
N ASN A 884 14.55 -51.74 -0.56
CA ASN A 884 13.81 -50.69 0.14
C ASN A 884 14.41 -49.35 -0.30
N ALA A 885 13.62 -48.53 -0.98
CA ALA A 885 13.90 -47.11 -1.21
C ALA A 885 12.55 -46.37 -1.07
N ASP A 886 12.52 -45.31 -0.27
CA ASP A 886 11.35 -44.42 -0.21
C ASP A 886 11.32 -43.50 -1.45
N PRO A 887 10.14 -43.01 -1.86
CA PRO A 887 10.01 -42.13 -3.01
C PRO A 887 10.48 -40.70 -2.64
N GLN A 888 11.78 -40.44 -2.77
CA GLN A 888 12.28 -39.07 -2.80
C GLN A 888 11.72 -38.34 -4.03
N ILE A 889 11.33 -37.08 -3.85
CA ILE A 889 11.04 -36.18 -4.97
C ILE A 889 12.38 -35.88 -5.64
N ASN A 890 12.48 -36.13 -6.95
CA ASN A 890 13.66 -35.74 -7.72
C ASN A 890 13.63 -34.22 -7.93
N TYR A 891 14.44 -33.50 -7.15
CA TYR A 891 14.41 -32.04 -7.08
C TYR A 891 14.89 -31.38 -8.39
N TYR A 892 15.78 -32.04 -9.14
CA TYR A 892 16.14 -31.64 -10.52
C TYR A 892 14.90 -31.51 -11.43
N VAL A 893 14.00 -32.50 -11.42
CA VAL A 893 12.75 -32.48 -12.22
C VAL A 893 11.74 -31.46 -11.70
N PHE A 894 11.83 -31.08 -10.42
CA PHE A 894 11.04 -30.00 -9.84
C PHE A 894 11.53 -28.63 -10.34
N GLU A 895 12.83 -28.34 -10.25
CA GLU A 895 13.44 -27.12 -10.81
C GLU A 895 13.12 -26.96 -12.30
N GLU A 896 13.32 -28.00 -13.11
CA GLU A 896 13.09 -27.96 -14.56
C GLU A 896 11.65 -27.57 -14.94
N ARG A 897 10.68 -27.80 -14.03
CA ARG A 897 9.26 -27.46 -14.22
C ARG A 897 8.87 -26.10 -13.64
N PHE A 898 9.43 -25.71 -12.48
CA PHE A 898 8.95 -24.55 -11.72
C PHE A 898 9.95 -23.39 -11.63
N ARG A 899 11.26 -23.67 -11.57
CA ARG A 899 12.33 -22.67 -11.79
C ARG A 899 12.49 -22.38 -13.29
N GLY A 900 12.29 -23.40 -14.13
CA GLY A 900 12.28 -23.33 -15.59
C GLY A 900 13.45 -24.06 -16.23
N SER A 901 13.47 -24.05 -17.57
CA SER A 901 14.52 -24.70 -18.36
C SER A 901 15.89 -24.09 -18.08
N ARG A 902 16.93 -24.93 -18.13
CA ARG A 902 18.32 -24.45 -17.92
C ARG A 902 18.70 -23.34 -18.89
N GLU A 903 18.20 -23.37 -20.13
CA GLU A 903 18.43 -22.32 -21.13
C GLU A 903 17.93 -20.95 -20.67
N ASN A 904 16.77 -20.87 -20.01
CA ASN A 904 16.23 -19.61 -19.50
C ASN A 904 17.07 -19.09 -18.31
N ILE A 905 17.41 -19.97 -17.37
CA ILE A 905 18.24 -19.62 -16.20
C ILE A 905 19.65 -19.20 -16.62
N LEU A 906 20.23 -19.84 -17.65
CA LEU A 906 21.49 -19.40 -18.26
C LEU A 906 21.40 -17.99 -18.87
N GLN A 907 20.28 -17.59 -19.49
CA GLN A 907 20.09 -16.21 -19.95
C GLN A 907 19.92 -15.22 -18.78
N HIS A 908 19.19 -15.61 -17.73
CA HIS A 908 19.00 -14.74 -16.55
C HIS A 908 20.33 -14.49 -15.83
N GLN A 909 21.10 -15.54 -15.57
CA GLN A 909 22.39 -15.46 -14.86
C GLN A 909 23.52 -14.84 -15.72
N MET A 910 23.38 -14.79 -17.05
CA MET A 910 24.30 -14.03 -17.93
C MET A 910 24.41 -12.55 -17.52
N ASN A 911 23.34 -11.96 -16.97
CA ASN A 911 23.34 -10.58 -16.48
C ASN A 911 24.32 -10.32 -15.32
N PHE A 912 24.76 -11.37 -14.61
CA PHE A 912 25.68 -11.27 -13.49
C PHE A 912 27.12 -11.64 -13.83
N ILE A 913 27.37 -12.33 -14.95
CA ILE A 913 28.70 -12.87 -15.25
C ILE A 913 29.78 -11.79 -15.43
N GLY A 914 29.37 -10.58 -15.85
CA GLY A 914 30.25 -9.41 -15.98
C GLY A 914 30.89 -8.95 -14.67
N TYR A 915 30.21 -9.12 -13.53
CA TYR A 915 30.76 -8.76 -12.21
C TYR A 915 31.90 -9.70 -11.75
N PHE A 916 32.11 -10.81 -12.46
CA PHE A 916 33.13 -11.82 -12.18
C PHE A 916 34.20 -11.91 -13.28
N GLU A 917 34.24 -10.96 -14.22
CA GLU A 917 35.31 -10.89 -15.21
C GLU A 917 36.68 -10.73 -14.54
N ASN A 918 37.66 -11.47 -15.05
CA ASN A 918 39.03 -11.57 -14.50
C ASN A 918 39.13 -12.22 -13.09
N CYS A 919 38.04 -12.71 -12.51
CA CYS A 919 38.08 -13.40 -11.21
C CYS A 919 38.67 -14.82 -11.33
N THR A 920 39.55 -15.18 -10.39
CA THR A 920 40.33 -16.44 -10.41
C THR A 920 39.94 -17.43 -9.32
N ASN A 921 39.04 -17.05 -8.41
CA ASN A 921 38.57 -17.87 -7.29
C ASN A 921 37.15 -17.46 -6.87
N VAL A 922 36.16 -17.76 -7.71
CA VAL A 922 34.74 -17.49 -7.44
C VAL A 922 34.13 -18.69 -6.72
N LEU A 923 33.34 -18.44 -5.67
CA LEU A 923 32.53 -19.45 -4.99
C LEU A 923 31.06 -19.28 -5.36
N ASP A 924 30.46 -20.33 -5.88
CA ASP A 924 29.04 -20.45 -6.15
C ASP A 924 28.40 -21.28 -5.02
N ILE A 925 27.52 -20.68 -4.23
CA ILE A 925 26.92 -21.28 -3.03
C ILE A 925 25.49 -21.67 -3.37
N GLY A 926 25.15 -22.96 -3.27
CA GLY A 926 23.88 -23.52 -3.76
C GLY A 926 23.87 -23.60 -5.28
N CYS A 927 24.91 -24.22 -5.87
CA CYS A 927 25.12 -24.20 -7.31
C CYS A 927 24.09 -25.01 -8.12
N GLY A 928 23.29 -25.88 -7.48
CA GLY A 928 22.17 -26.61 -8.09
C GLY A 928 22.53 -27.33 -9.39
N ARG A 929 21.75 -27.07 -10.45
CA ARG A 929 21.96 -27.61 -11.81
C ARG A 929 23.18 -27.01 -12.54
N GLY A 930 23.95 -26.12 -11.91
CA GLY A 930 25.27 -25.68 -12.35
C GLY A 930 25.32 -24.62 -13.45
N GLU A 931 24.22 -23.91 -13.73
CA GLU A 931 24.11 -22.90 -14.78
C GLU A 931 25.21 -21.82 -14.66
N PHE A 932 25.40 -21.24 -13.48
CA PHE A 932 26.46 -20.24 -13.25
C PHE A 932 27.87 -20.80 -13.45
N LEU A 933 28.13 -22.03 -13.00
CA LEU A 933 29.42 -22.72 -13.26
C LEU A 933 29.65 -22.98 -14.76
N GLU A 934 28.58 -23.27 -15.51
CA GLU A 934 28.63 -23.47 -16.96
C GLU A 934 28.94 -22.15 -17.69
N LEU A 935 28.30 -21.04 -17.29
CA LEU A 935 28.63 -19.68 -17.77
C LEU A 935 30.06 -19.26 -17.42
N ALA A 936 30.49 -19.46 -16.18
CA ALA A 936 31.85 -19.15 -15.72
C ALA A 936 32.89 -19.90 -16.54
N LYS A 937 32.69 -21.21 -16.75
CA LYS A 937 33.54 -22.07 -17.58
C LYS A 937 33.57 -21.63 -19.05
N GLN A 938 32.45 -21.17 -19.62
CA GLN A 938 32.40 -20.61 -20.97
C GLN A 938 33.15 -19.27 -21.09
N LYS A 939 33.14 -18.45 -20.03
CA LYS A 939 33.85 -17.15 -19.96
C LYS A 939 35.31 -17.26 -19.49
N GLY A 940 35.79 -18.46 -19.15
CA GLY A 940 37.15 -18.68 -18.62
C GLY A 940 37.35 -18.27 -17.16
N ILE A 941 36.27 -17.99 -16.43
CA ILE A 941 36.28 -17.62 -15.01
C ILE A 941 36.45 -18.89 -14.17
N ASN A 942 37.42 -18.90 -13.25
CA ASN A 942 37.67 -20.05 -12.39
C ASN A 942 36.73 -20.03 -11.17
N ALA A 943 35.55 -20.62 -11.35
CA ALA A 943 34.54 -20.82 -10.32
C ALA A 943 34.55 -22.25 -9.76
N ARG A 944 34.03 -22.41 -8.53
CA ARG A 944 33.65 -23.71 -7.97
C ARG A 944 32.35 -23.61 -7.20
N GLY A 945 31.52 -24.64 -7.32
CA GLY A 945 30.23 -24.75 -6.65
C GLY A 945 30.28 -25.57 -5.38
N ILE A 946 29.39 -25.25 -4.44
CA ILE A 946 29.01 -26.13 -3.34
C ILE A 946 27.50 -26.27 -3.28
N ASP A 947 27.05 -27.47 -2.96
CA ASP A 947 25.63 -27.78 -2.75
C ASP A 947 25.47 -28.89 -1.69
N VAL A 948 24.27 -29.02 -1.14
CA VAL A 948 23.89 -30.07 -0.18
C VAL A 948 23.12 -31.22 -0.83
N ASP A 949 22.63 -31.06 -2.07
CA ASP A 949 21.99 -32.14 -2.84
C ASP A 949 23.04 -32.95 -3.64
N GLU A 950 23.06 -34.27 -3.41
CA GLU A 950 23.97 -35.18 -4.10
C GLU A 950 23.62 -35.38 -5.59
N ASP A 951 22.35 -35.32 -5.98
CA ASP A 951 21.92 -35.43 -7.39
C ASP A 951 22.33 -34.19 -8.19
N MET A 952 22.21 -33.00 -7.62
CA MET A 952 22.69 -31.74 -8.23
C MET A 952 24.20 -31.75 -8.44
N ILE A 953 24.95 -32.19 -7.44
CA ILE A 953 26.41 -32.35 -7.54
C ILE A 953 26.79 -33.43 -8.56
N ASN A 954 26.05 -34.54 -8.66
CA ASN A 954 26.28 -35.57 -9.65
C ASN A 954 25.95 -35.08 -11.08
N PHE A 955 24.90 -34.28 -11.25
CA PHE A 955 24.60 -33.62 -12.52
C PHE A 955 25.72 -32.65 -12.93
N CYS A 956 26.17 -31.77 -12.03
CA CYS A 956 27.31 -30.88 -12.26
C CYS A 956 28.58 -31.64 -12.68
N LYS A 957 28.91 -32.73 -11.99
CA LYS A 957 30.05 -33.59 -12.33
C LYS A 957 29.89 -34.26 -13.70
N SER A 958 28.67 -34.66 -14.10
CA SER A 958 28.40 -35.22 -15.42
C SER A 958 28.68 -34.23 -16.57
N LYS A 959 28.48 -32.93 -16.32
CA LYS A 959 28.84 -31.80 -17.21
C LYS A 959 30.32 -31.40 -17.13
N GLY A 960 31.09 -32.06 -16.27
CA GLY A 960 32.48 -31.69 -15.97
C GLY A 960 32.61 -30.30 -15.36
N LEU A 961 31.65 -29.91 -14.50
CA LEU A 961 31.70 -28.69 -13.70
C LEU A 961 32.35 -28.99 -12.34
N ASN A 962 32.97 -27.97 -11.74
CA ASN A 962 33.72 -28.09 -10.50
C ASN A 962 32.80 -27.87 -9.28
N ALA A 963 32.16 -28.94 -8.78
CA ALA A 963 31.19 -28.86 -7.68
C ALA A 963 31.43 -29.90 -6.58
N GLU A 964 31.37 -29.46 -5.31
CA GLU A 964 31.59 -30.27 -4.11
C GLU A 964 30.30 -30.41 -3.26
N LEU A 965 29.99 -31.62 -2.77
CA LEU A 965 28.86 -31.87 -1.86
C LEU A 965 29.22 -31.40 -0.45
N LYS A 966 28.83 -30.17 -0.08
CA LYS A 966 29.22 -29.50 1.16
C LYS A 966 28.20 -28.44 1.63
N ASP A 967 28.10 -28.32 2.95
CA ASP A 967 27.44 -27.21 3.64
C ASP A 967 28.20 -25.88 3.45
N ALA A 968 27.46 -24.77 3.30
CA ALA A 968 28.01 -23.45 3.00
C ALA A 968 28.86 -22.88 4.15
N ILE A 969 28.36 -22.91 5.38
CA ILE A 969 29.09 -22.37 6.55
C ILE A 969 30.38 -23.14 6.79
N LYS A 970 30.35 -24.48 6.80
CA LYS A 970 31.56 -25.31 6.96
C LYS A 970 32.59 -25.04 5.87
N THR A 971 32.15 -24.91 4.62
CA THR A 971 33.06 -24.58 3.50
C THR A 971 33.68 -23.19 3.69
N LEU A 972 32.89 -22.20 4.10
CA LEU A 972 33.40 -20.85 4.37
C LEU A 972 34.37 -20.86 5.57
N GLU A 973 34.12 -21.64 6.62
CA GLU A 973 35.04 -21.80 7.75
C GLU A 973 36.40 -22.38 7.31
N GLU A 974 36.41 -23.41 6.45
CA GLU A 974 37.62 -24.01 5.84
C GLU A 974 38.38 -23.03 4.92
N ILE A 975 37.68 -22.15 4.20
CA ILE A 975 38.29 -21.19 3.27
C ILE A 975 39.17 -20.17 4.02
N LYS A 976 40.33 -19.84 3.45
CA LYS A 976 41.21 -18.80 4.00
C LYS A 976 40.58 -17.41 3.90
N ASP A 977 40.71 -16.61 4.95
CA ASP A 977 40.22 -15.22 4.96
C ASP A 977 40.87 -14.39 3.82
N LYS A 978 40.06 -13.50 3.20
CA LYS A 978 40.47 -12.65 2.05
C LYS A 978 41.09 -13.44 0.88
N SER A 979 40.52 -14.59 0.51
CA SER A 979 40.99 -15.40 -0.62
C SER A 979 40.06 -15.47 -1.84
N LEU A 980 38.76 -15.23 -1.66
CA LEU A 980 37.77 -15.29 -2.76
C LEU A 980 37.78 -14.00 -3.59
N ASP A 981 37.57 -14.16 -4.90
CA ASP A 981 37.43 -13.09 -5.90
C ASP A 981 35.96 -12.82 -6.27
N GLY A 982 35.04 -13.66 -5.81
CA GLY A 982 33.62 -13.49 -6.04
C GLY A 982 32.81 -14.49 -5.23
N ILE A 983 31.59 -14.10 -4.86
CA ILE A 983 30.60 -14.99 -4.28
C ILE A 983 29.29 -14.82 -5.04
N PHE A 984 28.76 -15.92 -5.59
CA PHE A 984 27.45 -15.99 -6.21
C PHE A 984 26.52 -16.87 -5.36
N ILE A 985 25.27 -16.44 -5.20
CA ILE A 985 24.22 -17.12 -4.43
C ILE A 985 22.92 -16.89 -5.20
N SER A 986 22.29 -17.92 -5.77
CA SER A 986 21.09 -17.77 -6.61
C SER A 986 20.01 -18.79 -6.23
N GLN A 987 18.88 -18.30 -5.70
CA GLN A 987 17.76 -19.09 -5.19
C GLN A 987 18.23 -20.06 -4.08
N VAL A 988 18.67 -19.48 -2.95
CA VAL A 988 19.26 -20.21 -1.80
C VAL A 988 18.84 -19.59 -0.47
N VAL A 989 18.86 -18.26 -0.34
CA VAL A 989 18.64 -17.56 0.94
C VAL A 989 17.22 -17.72 1.48
N GLU A 990 16.25 -17.98 0.60
CA GLU A 990 14.88 -18.37 0.88
C GLU A 990 14.76 -19.73 1.58
N HIS A 991 15.70 -20.66 1.36
CA HIS A 991 15.77 -21.97 2.04
C HIS A 991 16.53 -21.90 3.39
N LEU A 992 17.10 -20.73 3.75
CA LEU A 992 17.93 -20.59 4.95
C LEU A 992 17.15 -20.08 6.16
N SER A 993 17.50 -20.57 7.35
CA SER A 993 17.07 -19.94 8.60
C SER A 993 17.76 -18.57 8.79
N PRO A 994 17.11 -17.56 9.38
CA PRO A 994 17.69 -16.21 9.52
C PRO A 994 19.05 -16.18 10.24
N SER A 995 19.25 -17.06 11.23
CA SER A 995 20.51 -17.18 11.97
C SER A 995 21.63 -17.81 11.12
N TYR A 996 21.31 -18.79 10.27
CA TYR A 996 22.25 -19.34 9.29
C TYR A 996 22.64 -18.26 8.25
N LEU A 997 21.66 -17.56 7.69
CA LEU A 997 21.88 -16.48 6.71
C LEU A 997 22.83 -15.38 7.27
N ILE A 998 22.58 -14.89 8.49
CA ILE A 998 23.42 -13.87 9.12
C ILE A 998 24.88 -14.36 9.31
N ASN A 999 25.07 -15.61 9.77
CA ASN A 999 26.41 -16.16 9.95
C ASN A 999 27.12 -16.38 8.61
N MET A 1000 26.40 -16.90 7.61
CA MET A 1000 26.90 -17.08 6.25
C MET A 1000 27.35 -15.75 5.63
N LEU A 1001 26.55 -14.68 5.71
CA LEU A 1001 26.92 -13.36 5.17
C LEU A 1001 28.16 -12.76 5.84
N SER A 1002 28.27 -12.90 7.17
CA SER A 1002 29.46 -12.49 7.94
C SER A 1002 30.72 -13.25 7.49
N LEU A 1003 30.61 -14.57 7.30
CA LEU A 1003 31.69 -15.39 6.77
C LEU A 1003 32.01 -15.04 5.31
N CYS A 1004 31.02 -14.88 4.43
CA CYS A 1004 31.19 -14.45 3.05
C CYS A 1004 31.99 -13.14 2.97
N ASN A 1005 31.65 -12.13 3.78
CA ASN A 1005 32.46 -10.92 3.85
C ASN A 1005 33.89 -11.26 4.29
N LYS A 1006 34.09 -11.98 5.40
CA LYS A 1006 35.42 -12.36 5.90
C LYS A 1006 36.29 -13.08 4.86
N LYS A 1007 35.70 -13.91 3.99
CA LYS A 1007 36.43 -14.68 2.96
C LYS A 1007 36.68 -13.93 1.65
N LEU A 1008 35.85 -12.95 1.28
CA LEU A 1008 36.04 -12.13 0.09
C LEU A 1008 37.22 -11.13 0.24
N LYS A 1009 37.91 -10.86 -0.86
CA LYS A 1009 38.88 -9.76 -0.99
C LYS A 1009 38.17 -8.40 -1.10
N TYR A 1010 38.92 -7.31 -0.91
CA TYR A 1010 38.41 -5.96 -1.21
C TYR A 1010 38.40 -5.70 -2.72
N GLY A 1011 37.46 -4.89 -3.20
CA GLY A 1011 37.25 -4.54 -4.61
C GLY A 1011 36.35 -5.51 -5.39
N PHE A 1012 35.95 -6.63 -4.77
CA PHE A 1012 35.19 -7.70 -5.41
C PHE A 1012 33.75 -7.78 -4.91
N TYR A 1013 32.92 -8.56 -5.60
CA TYR A 1013 31.47 -8.58 -5.45
C TYR A 1013 30.93 -9.87 -4.79
N ILE A 1014 29.87 -9.69 -4.01
CA ILE A 1014 28.88 -10.71 -3.68
C ILE A 1014 27.58 -10.39 -4.44
N ILE A 1015 26.94 -11.40 -5.01
CA ILE A 1015 25.62 -11.28 -5.66
C ILE A 1015 24.70 -12.32 -5.05
N ILE A 1016 23.51 -11.88 -4.64
CA ILE A 1016 22.48 -12.71 -3.99
C ILE A 1016 21.15 -12.51 -4.70
N GLU A 1017 20.76 -13.48 -5.52
CA GLU A 1017 19.50 -13.54 -6.27
C GLU A 1017 18.49 -14.44 -5.54
N THR A 1018 17.23 -14.00 -5.45
CA THR A 1018 16.15 -14.64 -4.67
C THR A 1018 14.76 -14.16 -5.13
N VAL A 1019 13.72 -14.95 -4.86
CA VAL A 1019 12.32 -14.63 -5.21
C VAL A 1019 11.87 -13.29 -4.58
N ASN A 1020 11.17 -12.45 -5.35
CA ASN A 1020 10.68 -11.14 -4.91
C ASN A 1020 9.33 -11.21 -4.18
N PRO A 1021 9.27 -10.92 -2.86
CA PRO A 1021 8.01 -10.90 -2.11
C PRO A 1021 7.16 -9.64 -2.33
N LEU A 1022 7.63 -8.65 -3.09
CA LEU A 1022 6.87 -7.41 -3.34
C LEU A 1022 5.81 -7.57 -4.44
N SER A 1023 5.96 -8.56 -5.33
CA SER A 1023 4.93 -8.94 -6.30
C SER A 1023 4.04 -10.03 -5.70
N LEU A 1024 2.72 -9.83 -5.69
CA LEU A 1024 1.79 -10.84 -5.14
C LEU A 1024 1.82 -12.15 -5.93
N PHE A 1025 1.94 -12.10 -7.27
CA PHE A 1025 2.11 -13.27 -8.12
C PHE A 1025 3.32 -14.11 -7.70
N SER A 1026 4.42 -13.42 -7.40
CA SER A 1026 5.72 -14.02 -7.07
C SER A 1026 5.76 -14.54 -5.63
N LEU A 1027 5.13 -13.80 -4.70
CA LEU A 1027 4.88 -14.24 -3.34
C LEU A 1027 3.90 -15.43 -3.27
N ALA A 1028 2.96 -15.57 -4.21
CA ALA A 1028 2.12 -16.76 -4.31
C ALA A 1028 2.93 -17.97 -4.84
N ASN A 1029 3.71 -17.76 -5.90
CA ASN A 1029 4.58 -18.79 -6.48
C ASN A 1029 5.68 -19.27 -5.52
N PHE A 1030 6.12 -18.42 -4.59
CA PHE A 1030 7.04 -18.78 -3.50
C PHE A 1030 6.63 -20.04 -2.74
N TYR A 1031 5.33 -20.27 -2.53
CA TYR A 1031 4.83 -21.43 -1.77
C TYR A 1031 4.66 -22.71 -2.63
N ILE A 1032 5.05 -22.69 -3.91
CA ILE A 1032 5.08 -23.88 -4.76
C ILE A 1032 6.24 -24.80 -4.34
N ASP A 1033 7.39 -24.24 -3.95
CA ASP A 1033 8.50 -25.00 -3.38
C ASP A 1033 8.32 -25.15 -1.86
N LEU A 1034 8.10 -26.39 -1.42
CA LEU A 1034 7.88 -26.75 -0.02
C LEU A 1034 9.18 -26.78 0.82
N SER A 1035 10.34 -26.56 0.20
CA SER A 1035 11.64 -26.43 0.89
C SER A 1035 12.02 -24.97 1.20
N HIS A 1036 11.28 -23.99 0.69
CA HIS A 1036 11.42 -22.60 1.10
C HIS A 1036 11.03 -22.42 2.57
N VAL A 1037 11.80 -21.61 3.30
CA VAL A 1037 11.63 -21.35 4.73
C VAL A 1037 10.86 -20.05 4.97
N LYS A 1038 11.30 -18.92 4.40
CA LYS A 1038 10.62 -17.61 4.49
C LYS A 1038 10.99 -16.71 3.30
N PRO A 1039 10.04 -15.91 2.76
CA PRO A 1039 10.37 -14.89 1.76
C PRO A 1039 11.31 -13.84 2.35
N VAL A 1040 12.37 -13.49 1.61
CA VAL A 1040 13.35 -12.48 2.04
C VAL A 1040 13.02 -11.15 1.38
N HIS A 1041 12.73 -10.11 2.17
CA HIS A 1041 12.40 -8.78 1.66
C HIS A 1041 13.65 -8.03 1.16
N PRO A 1042 13.61 -7.31 0.01
CA PRO A 1042 14.79 -6.67 -0.58
C PRO A 1042 15.57 -5.76 0.36
N GLU A 1043 14.89 -4.82 1.04
CA GLU A 1043 15.56 -3.94 2.00
C GLU A 1043 16.10 -4.68 3.24
N THR A 1044 15.54 -5.84 3.60
CA THR A 1044 16.09 -6.69 4.67
C THR A 1044 17.37 -7.36 4.22
N LEU A 1045 17.42 -7.93 3.02
CA LEU A 1045 18.64 -8.54 2.47
C LEU A 1045 19.75 -7.49 2.30
N LYS A 1046 19.41 -6.32 1.74
CA LYS A 1046 20.29 -5.16 1.60
C LYS A 1046 20.82 -4.67 2.95
N PHE A 1047 19.98 -4.59 3.99
CA PHE A 1047 20.40 -4.26 5.36
C PHE A 1047 21.36 -5.31 5.94
N LEU A 1048 21.08 -6.60 5.76
CA LEU A 1048 21.94 -7.68 6.25
C LEU A 1048 23.31 -7.70 5.54
N VAL A 1049 23.33 -7.50 4.21
CA VAL A 1049 24.56 -7.36 3.42
C VAL A 1049 25.37 -6.13 3.87
N ASN A 1050 24.71 -4.99 4.11
CA ASN A 1050 25.36 -3.78 4.65
C ASN A 1050 25.95 -3.99 6.05
N THR A 1051 25.24 -4.72 6.91
CA THR A 1051 25.63 -5.04 8.29
C THR A 1051 26.76 -6.07 8.35
N ALA A 1052 26.80 -7.01 7.40
CA ALA A 1052 27.92 -7.93 7.22
C ALA A 1052 29.21 -7.25 6.72
N GLY A 1053 29.15 -5.96 6.38
CA GLY A 1053 30.31 -5.13 6.04
C GLY A 1053 30.56 -4.97 4.54
N PHE A 1054 29.57 -5.22 3.68
CA PHE A 1054 29.61 -4.86 2.27
C PHE A 1054 29.12 -3.41 2.04
N ARG A 1055 29.48 -2.84 0.90
CA ARG A 1055 29.21 -1.45 0.46
C ARG A 1055 28.76 -1.45 -1.01
N ASP A 1056 28.54 -0.27 -1.57
CA ASP A 1056 28.11 -0.04 -2.97
C ASP A 1056 26.91 -0.93 -3.36
N ILE A 1057 25.89 -0.96 -2.50
CA ILE A 1057 24.85 -2.00 -2.55
C ILE A 1057 23.72 -1.60 -3.49
N GLU A 1058 23.62 -2.34 -4.59
CA GLU A 1058 22.62 -2.19 -5.66
C GLU A 1058 21.54 -3.28 -5.51
N THR A 1059 20.28 -2.92 -5.77
CA THR A 1059 19.16 -3.88 -5.88
C THR A 1059 18.66 -3.88 -7.31
N LYS A 1060 18.64 -5.03 -7.98
CA LYS A 1060 18.07 -5.21 -9.32
C LYS A 1060 16.84 -6.08 -9.26
N PHE A 1061 15.77 -5.66 -9.93
CA PHE A 1061 14.56 -6.44 -10.13
C PHE A 1061 14.63 -7.15 -11.49
N LEU A 1062 14.17 -8.41 -11.55
CA LEU A 1062 14.47 -9.39 -12.58
C LEU A 1062 13.23 -10.20 -12.97
N SER A 1063 13.32 -11.03 -14.01
CA SER A 1063 12.26 -11.98 -14.39
C SER A 1063 10.85 -11.34 -14.45
N PRO A 1064 10.62 -10.25 -15.21
CA PRO A 1064 9.31 -9.60 -15.26
C PRO A 1064 8.21 -10.55 -15.75
N VAL A 1065 7.01 -10.46 -15.16
CA VAL A 1065 5.85 -11.25 -15.60
C VAL A 1065 5.52 -10.91 -17.07
N PRO A 1066 5.25 -11.92 -17.93
CA PRO A 1066 4.97 -11.68 -19.35
C PRO A 1066 3.80 -10.72 -19.59
N PRO A 1067 3.87 -9.80 -20.59
CA PRO A 1067 2.84 -8.78 -20.82
C PRO A 1067 1.41 -9.31 -21.01
N GLU A 1068 1.26 -10.55 -21.49
CA GLU A 1068 -0.02 -11.24 -21.64
C GLU A 1068 -0.69 -11.65 -20.32
N MET A 1069 0.07 -11.72 -19.22
CA MET A 1069 -0.42 -11.97 -17.86
C MET A 1069 -0.62 -10.69 -17.04
N ARG A 1070 -0.03 -9.56 -17.47
CA ARG A 1070 -0.21 -8.24 -16.84
C ARG A 1070 -1.57 -7.62 -17.23
N LEU A 1071 -2.09 -6.72 -16.40
CA LEU A 1071 -3.25 -5.91 -16.74
C LEU A 1071 -2.91 -5.01 -17.93
N LYS A 1072 -3.80 -5.01 -18.94
CA LYS A 1072 -3.62 -4.22 -20.16
C LYS A 1072 -4.05 -2.78 -19.90
N LYS A 1073 -3.22 -1.83 -20.37
CA LYS A 1073 -3.59 -0.41 -20.45
C LYS A 1073 -4.80 -0.21 -21.36
N LEU A 1074 -5.59 0.81 -21.03
CA LEU A 1074 -6.62 1.34 -21.92
C LEU A 1074 -5.95 1.94 -23.17
N PRO A 1075 -6.52 1.74 -24.37
CA PRO A 1075 -5.99 2.31 -25.59
C PRO A 1075 -6.19 3.83 -25.63
N ASP A 1076 -5.26 4.54 -26.25
CA ASP A 1076 -5.42 5.96 -26.57
C ASP A 1076 -6.61 6.16 -27.53
N ILE A 1077 -7.46 7.14 -27.23
CA ILE A 1077 -8.59 7.55 -28.07
C ILE A 1077 -8.26 8.94 -28.63
N GLU A 1078 -8.00 9.03 -29.93
CA GLU A 1078 -7.45 10.24 -30.56
C GLU A 1078 -8.43 11.43 -30.61
N ASP A 1079 -9.75 11.17 -30.59
CA ASP A 1079 -10.80 12.17 -30.87
C ASP A 1079 -11.47 12.82 -29.63
N ALA A 1080 -10.94 12.64 -28.40
CA ALA A 1080 -11.60 13.17 -27.19
C ALA A 1080 -10.62 13.67 -26.09
N GLU A 1081 -10.24 14.96 -26.16
CA GLU A 1081 -9.36 15.61 -25.16
C GLU A 1081 -9.87 15.48 -23.72
N GLU A 1082 -11.19 15.60 -23.48
CA GLU A 1082 -11.79 15.48 -22.14
C GLU A 1082 -11.59 14.10 -21.48
N ASN A 1083 -11.48 13.02 -22.28
CA ASN A 1083 -11.31 11.66 -21.75
C ASN A 1083 -9.83 11.29 -21.54
N LYS A 1084 -8.89 12.01 -22.14
CA LYS A 1084 -7.47 11.64 -22.12
C LYS A 1084 -6.90 11.59 -20.70
N SER A 1085 -7.21 12.58 -19.85
CA SER A 1085 -6.76 12.57 -18.45
C SER A 1085 -7.31 11.39 -17.65
N VAL A 1086 -8.50 10.88 -17.99
CA VAL A 1086 -9.09 9.70 -17.32
C VAL A 1086 -8.37 8.42 -17.79
N ILE A 1087 -8.01 8.33 -19.07
CA ILE A 1087 -7.20 7.24 -19.63
C ILE A 1087 -5.80 7.24 -19.01
N ASP A 1088 -5.15 8.40 -18.92
CA ASP A 1088 -3.82 8.56 -18.31
C ASP A 1088 -3.80 8.13 -16.84
N ILE A 1089 -4.74 8.64 -16.02
CA ILE A 1089 -4.89 8.25 -14.60
C ILE A 1089 -5.20 6.75 -14.47
N SER A 1090 -6.07 6.21 -15.33
CA SER A 1090 -6.38 4.77 -15.35
C SER A 1090 -5.15 3.93 -15.71
N ASN A 1091 -4.33 4.39 -16.66
CA ASN A 1091 -3.11 3.72 -17.08
C ASN A 1091 -1.99 3.79 -16.03
N GLN A 1092 -1.90 4.89 -15.27
CA GLN A 1092 -1.03 5.00 -14.09
C GLN A 1092 -1.49 4.05 -12.96
N ASN A 1093 -2.79 3.99 -12.67
CA ASN A 1093 -3.34 3.03 -11.71
C ASN A 1093 -3.09 1.58 -12.16
N ILE A 1094 -3.23 1.30 -13.45
CA ILE A 1094 -2.91 -0.02 -14.04
C ILE A 1094 -1.42 -0.35 -13.87
N ASP A 1095 -0.49 0.60 -14.02
CA ASP A 1095 0.93 0.39 -13.73
C ASP A 1095 1.18 0.09 -12.24
N MET A 1096 0.63 0.90 -11.33
CA MET A 1096 0.76 0.68 -9.88
C MET A 1096 0.22 -0.69 -9.43
N ILE A 1097 -0.93 -1.10 -9.97
CA ILE A 1097 -1.51 -2.42 -9.71
C ILE A 1097 -0.66 -3.52 -10.38
N ASN A 1098 -0.15 -3.28 -11.58
CA ASN A 1098 0.73 -4.22 -12.28
C ASN A 1098 2.06 -4.44 -11.57
N ASP A 1099 2.64 -3.44 -10.91
CA ASP A 1099 3.91 -3.61 -10.21
C ASP A 1099 3.71 -4.30 -8.85
N ALA A 1100 2.59 -4.04 -8.16
CA ALA A 1100 2.21 -4.73 -6.92
C ALA A 1100 1.74 -6.18 -7.12
N LEU A 1101 1.00 -6.48 -8.19
CA LEU A 1101 0.53 -7.83 -8.49
C LEU A 1101 1.54 -8.60 -9.35
N TYR A 1102 1.84 -8.07 -10.53
CA TYR A 1102 2.59 -8.70 -11.62
C TYR A 1102 3.96 -8.04 -11.87
N GLY A 1103 4.61 -7.58 -10.80
CA GLY A 1103 5.96 -7.03 -10.86
C GLY A 1103 7.03 -8.09 -11.18
N ALA A 1104 8.29 -7.69 -11.05
CA ALA A 1104 9.43 -8.60 -11.17
C ALA A 1104 9.32 -9.85 -10.28
N GLN A 1105 9.61 -11.03 -10.82
CA GLN A 1105 9.51 -12.30 -10.06
C GLN A 1105 10.69 -12.54 -9.13
N ASP A 1106 11.88 -12.08 -9.51
CA ASP A 1106 13.10 -12.22 -8.73
C ASP A 1106 13.72 -10.85 -8.47
N TYR A 1107 14.63 -10.79 -7.50
CA TYR A 1107 15.53 -9.67 -7.34
C TYR A 1107 16.93 -10.15 -6.95
N ALA A 1108 17.94 -9.35 -7.29
CA ALA A 1108 19.31 -9.55 -6.83
C ALA A 1108 19.78 -8.35 -5.99
N VAL A 1109 20.40 -8.64 -4.85
CA VAL A 1109 21.20 -7.68 -4.07
C VAL A 1109 22.68 -7.92 -4.41
N ILE A 1110 23.32 -6.87 -4.91
CA ILE A 1110 24.71 -6.85 -5.35
C ILE A 1110 25.47 -5.98 -4.36
N GLY A 1111 26.51 -6.52 -3.71
CA GLY A 1111 27.34 -5.79 -2.75
C GLY A 1111 28.82 -5.90 -3.09
N LYS A 1112 29.56 -4.81 -2.93
CA LYS A 1112 31.03 -4.78 -3.04
C LYS A 1112 31.67 -4.84 -1.65
N LYS A 1113 32.93 -5.26 -1.54
CA LYS A 1113 33.69 -5.22 -0.29
C LYS A 1113 34.85 -4.24 -0.31
#